data_AF-K1PW08-F1
#
_entry.id   AF-K1PW08-F1
#
_cell.length_a   1.000
_cell.length_b   1.000
_cell.length_c   1.000
_cell.angle_alpha   90.00
_cell.angle_beta   90.00
_cell.angle_gamma   90.00
#
_symmetry.space_group_name_H-M   'P 1'
#
loop_
_entity.id
_entity.type
_entity.pdbx_description
1 polymer ?
#
loop_
_entity_poly.entity_id
_entity_poly.type
_entity_poly.pdbx_seq_one_letter_code
_entity_poly.pdbx_strand_id
1 'polypeptide(L)'
;MLTKQIRVLTLNGGENRETTLYRLQKGWILRFNLGPSLFVSPVRIFCNHPTKKNEPFDRNKYTELKWNSPSGSKVDRHDLFAEVQIHTAGSFNYYFTADGSKDRQHADGEGYFLVDPILSLSTNDNPSEEADDDEEVEELCLDSIQCQTVIAKLLGPFPEWEGRLKVSYETGYNMIHFTPIQELGQSNSAYSIRNQLCLNPSFNTKDKKYGYNDVEKLVNEMVVNWKTLSLTDLVLNHTANDSPWLQEHPECGYNLVNSPHLKPAFLVDRILLHFSLDIGDGKYEAKGIPDTIDKMEHLEAIRRVLQEEVLPHFKLHEFFTMDIEIILRDFKRAIEEARPIASSRPQLDLIQDPQYRRNKSTVDMNTALHLYNTDKPGVSSRAERIQRCCGDFKAKLEDLNRHKMAEVQDHLNTAVSNFVANVKYRFVDGHGPRIGKVSAKEPLMWNYFVQPKSYDGTLAAEEVNMDGDSGKLIMAVNGWVMGDDPLRNFADPDRYVYLRRELIPWGDSCKLRFGKEPKDCPYLWQHMKEYTEKTVKVFHGVRLDNCHSTPIHVAEYMLDAARKIRPDLYVVAELFTGSECVDNIFMNKLGINSLIREALSANDCQDQGRLVYKYGGTSVGSFIQPRVQPLLPTTAHALFFDQTHDNESPVEKRSPYDPFPSSAIVAMACCATGSNRGYDQLVPHHIHVVNEERLYMSWATWDLPEPPFMNDKFGITAGKKILNQLHYQLGVTGFSEVYVDQLSHDTVAITRHNPINHDSYVMVARTAFHHPHNPKETGYIRPLTLDGDITEIVFEAKFSMTDGYKYEKNPKYINGLPNYYLDIRENLSPEASGLIKVRKQGDSSIVDFHTFTPGCVVVVKQVLPTRAKNAILKIRRGVSQFGYLMRSYSGRTMFDESFDKSNFHAIVSKLTLSDMNIVLYRCDSEEKADGNGFGAYDIPGHGPMVYCGLRGLMAVLAHVRPNNDLGHPLCNNLREGNWLSDYVAKRLQVHPTTKDLGQWFEGVLGHLKDIPRFLVPCYFDTVITGAYVVLRDQAMKLMSEFIQDGSTFVHMLSLGSLQFCGFVKNAKLPKLSEFVKSTTPKVDVDHPLSLAAGFPHFASGYMRNWGRDTFIAIRGLLLLTGRFCDAKYACFMQFNS
;
A
#
# COMPACT_ATOMS: atom_id res chain seq x y z
N MET A 1 -32.29 12.10 1.03
CA MET A 1 -31.51 10.83 1.09
C MET A 1 -30.19 11.04 0.38
N LEU A 2 -29.07 11.14 1.11
CA LEU A 2 -27.73 11.15 0.51
C LEU A 2 -27.54 9.81 -0.21
N THR A 3 -27.25 9.87 -1.52
CA THR A 3 -27.20 8.70 -2.40
C THR A 3 -25.84 8.02 -2.27
N LYS A 4 -25.83 6.73 -1.86
CA LYS A 4 -24.63 5.96 -1.49
C LYS A 4 -23.68 5.69 -2.66
N GLN A 5 -22.37 5.63 -2.39
CA GLN A 5 -21.31 5.23 -3.33
C GLN A 5 -21.31 3.70 -3.52
N ILE A 6 -21.20 3.23 -4.76
CA ILE A 6 -21.17 1.79 -5.08
C ILE A 6 -19.84 1.46 -5.79
N ARG A 7 -19.15 0.44 -5.31
CA ARG A 7 -17.94 -0.13 -5.94
C ARG A 7 -18.23 -1.54 -6.41
N VAL A 8 -18.03 -1.80 -7.70
CA VAL A 8 -18.39 -3.06 -8.33
C VAL A 8 -17.16 -3.93 -8.54
N LEU A 9 -17.13 -5.11 -7.92
CA LEU A 9 -16.09 -6.11 -8.11
C LEU A 9 -16.63 -7.25 -8.97
N THR A 10 -16.01 -7.49 -10.12
CA THR A 10 -16.37 -8.62 -11.00
C THR A 10 -15.60 -9.87 -10.54
N LEU A 11 -16.30 -10.99 -10.41
CA LEU A 11 -15.75 -12.28 -10.01
C LEU A 11 -15.44 -13.14 -11.25
N ASN A 12 -14.23 -13.66 -11.38
CA ASN A 12 -13.90 -14.66 -12.40
C ASN A 12 -13.36 -15.93 -11.74
N GLY A 13 -13.72 -17.10 -12.26
CA GLY A 13 -13.24 -18.37 -11.74
C GLY A 13 -11.71 -18.51 -11.81
N GLY A 14 -11.13 -19.10 -10.77
CA GLY A 14 -9.68 -19.27 -10.57
C GLY A 14 -8.95 -18.04 -10.00
N GLU A 15 -9.66 -16.97 -9.62
CA GLU A 15 -9.01 -15.75 -9.12
C GLU A 15 -8.60 -15.85 -7.64
N ASN A 16 -7.31 -15.65 -7.37
CA ASN A 16 -6.82 -15.35 -6.03
C ASN A 16 -6.29 -13.91 -6.01
N ARG A 17 -6.93 -13.06 -5.19
CA ARG A 17 -6.61 -11.63 -5.06
C ARG A 17 -5.97 -11.28 -3.71
N GLU A 18 -5.28 -12.22 -3.07
CA GLU A 18 -4.61 -12.01 -1.79
C GLU A 18 -3.52 -10.94 -1.85
N THR A 19 -2.85 -10.79 -3.00
CA THR A 19 -1.79 -9.79 -3.25
C THR A 19 -2.33 -8.46 -3.81
N THR A 20 -3.64 -8.35 -4.00
CA THR A 20 -4.28 -7.14 -4.53
C THR A 20 -4.93 -6.36 -3.40
N LEU A 21 -4.60 -5.08 -3.28
CA LEU A 21 -5.16 -4.21 -2.25
C LEU A 21 -6.39 -3.46 -2.78
N TYR A 22 -7.52 -3.63 -2.09
CA TYR A 22 -8.74 -2.87 -2.33
C TYR A 22 -9.12 -2.10 -1.07
N ARG A 23 -9.44 -0.81 -1.21
CA ARG A 23 -9.85 0.06 -0.10
C ARG A 23 -11.26 0.60 -0.30
N LEU A 24 -12.03 0.62 0.78
CA LEU A 24 -13.40 1.10 0.85
C LEU A 24 -13.56 2.01 2.08
N GLN A 25 -14.62 2.82 2.07
CA GLN A 25 -14.98 3.69 3.20
C GLN A 25 -16.32 3.24 3.79
N LYS A 26 -16.53 3.53 5.08
CA LYS A 26 -17.84 3.34 5.72
C LYS A 26 -18.92 4.13 4.99
N GLY A 27 -20.12 3.55 4.92
CA GLY A 27 -21.26 4.10 4.17
C GLY A 27 -21.28 3.75 2.68
N TRP A 28 -20.21 3.17 2.12
CA TRP A 28 -20.18 2.66 0.75
C TRP A 28 -20.86 1.28 0.64
N ILE A 29 -21.13 0.86 -0.59
CA ILE A 29 -21.63 -0.48 -0.93
C ILE A 29 -20.59 -1.17 -1.81
N LEU A 30 -20.15 -2.36 -1.39
CA LEU A 30 -19.43 -3.28 -2.27
C LEU A 30 -20.43 -4.18 -2.98
N ARG A 31 -20.44 -4.14 -4.31
CA ARG A 31 -21.29 -4.98 -5.16
C ARG A 31 -20.44 -5.99 -5.90
N PHE A 32 -20.75 -7.27 -5.73
CA PHE A 32 -20.14 -8.36 -6.49
C PHE A 32 -20.99 -8.69 -7.71
N ASN A 33 -20.38 -8.77 -8.88
CA ASN A 33 -21.00 -9.20 -10.13
C ASN A 33 -20.33 -10.48 -10.66
N LEU A 34 -21.08 -11.32 -11.37
CA LEU A 34 -20.50 -12.46 -12.07
C LEU A 34 -19.75 -12.00 -13.32
N GLY A 35 -18.54 -12.54 -13.49
CA GLY A 35 -17.77 -12.43 -14.73
C GLY A 35 -18.09 -13.55 -15.72
N PRO A 36 -17.59 -13.45 -16.97
CA PRO A 36 -17.93 -14.38 -18.05
C PRO A 36 -17.66 -15.85 -17.76
N SER A 37 -16.63 -16.18 -16.99
CA SER A 37 -16.30 -17.57 -16.63
C SER A 37 -17.28 -18.22 -15.66
N LEU A 38 -18.18 -17.44 -15.05
CA LEU A 38 -19.06 -17.90 -13.96
C LEU A 38 -20.56 -17.89 -14.31
N PHE A 39 -20.98 -17.38 -15.47
CA PHE A 39 -22.40 -17.22 -15.80
C PHE A 39 -23.18 -18.54 -15.81
N VAL A 40 -22.54 -19.66 -16.16
CA VAL A 40 -23.15 -20.99 -16.18
C VAL A 40 -22.99 -21.75 -14.86
N SER A 41 -22.17 -21.26 -13.93
CA SER A 41 -21.77 -21.97 -12.71
C SER A 41 -22.70 -21.62 -11.55
N PRO A 42 -23.13 -22.57 -10.69
CA PRO A 42 -23.96 -22.30 -9.51
C PRO A 42 -23.19 -21.56 -8.39
N VAL A 43 -22.78 -20.32 -8.65
CA VAL A 43 -21.91 -19.54 -7.76
C VAL A 43 -22.58 -19.20 -6.42
N ARG A 44 -21.85 -19.42 -5.33
CA ARG A 44 -22.20 -18.97 -3.98
C ARG A 44 -21.06 -18.13 -3.44
N ILE A 45 -21.38 -16.98 -2.85
CA ILE A 45 -20.39 -16.04 -2.33
C ILE A 45 -20.57 -15.88 -0.83
N PHE A 46 -19.45 -15.82 -0.12
CA PHE A 46 -19.37 -15.73 1.31
C PHE A 46 -18.43 -14.58 1.69
N CYS A 47 -18.79 -13.82 2.73
CA CYS A 47 -18.01 -12.68 3.23
C CYS A 47 -18.00 -12.68 4.76
N ASN A 48 -16.87 -12.35 5.38
CA ASN A 48 -16.76 -12.24 6.84
C ASN A 48 -16.98 -10.82 7.38
N HIS A 49 -17.34 -9.85 6.53
CA HIS A 49 -17.78 -8.55 7.00
C HIS A 49 -19.07 -8.72 7.83
N PRO A 50 -19.16 -8.15 9.05
CA PRO A 50 -20.34 -8.28 9.90
C PRO A 50 -21.59 -7.78 9.18
N THR A 51 -22.75 -8.36 9.48
CA THR A 51 -24.00 -8.04 8.76
C THR A 51 -24.76 -6.86 9.36
N LYS A 52 -24.44 -6.53 10.61
CA LYS A 52 -25.06 -5.46 11.41
C LYS A 52 -23.97 -4.60 12.03
N LYS A 53 -24.25 -3.31 12.19
CA LYS A 53 -23.32 -2.31 12.74
C LYS A 53 -22.71 -2.72 14.09
N ASN A 54 -23.51 -3.32 14.97
CA ASN A 54 -23.11 -3.69 16.34
C ASN A 54 -22.73 -5.17 16.50
N GLU A 55 -22.59 -5.92 15.38
CA GLU A 55 -22.13 -7.30 15.44
C GLU A 55 -20.59 -7.33 15.57
N PRO A 56 -20.02 -8.01 16.58
CA PRO A 56 -18.58 -8.12 16.71
C PRO A 56 -18.00 -8.93 15.54
N PHE A 57 -16.86 -8.48 15.03
CA PHE A 57 -16.15 -9.18 13.98
C PHE A 57 -15.55 -10.50 14.48
N ASP A 58 -15.72 -11.55 13.69
CA ASP A 58 -15.05 -12.84 13.82
C ASP A 58 -14.52 -13.25 12.45
N ARG A 59 -13.18 -13.28 12.34
CA ARG A 59 -12.44 -13.57 11.11
C ARG A 59 -12.82 -14.90 10.47
N ASN A 60 -13.25 -15.88 11.27
CA ASN A 60 -13.59 -17.23 10.82
C ASN A 60 -15.09 -17.39 10.52
N LYS A 61 -15.91 -16.39 10.81
CA LYS A 61 -17.36 -16.43 10.58
C LYS A 61 -17.69 -15.78 9.24
N TYR A 62 -18.10 -16.60 8.27
CA TYR A 62 -18.54 -16.14 6.96
C TYR A 62 -20.06 -16.20 6.83
N THR A 63 -20.62 -15.17 6.20
CA THR A 63 -22.04 -15.11 5.85
C THR A 63 -22.20 -15.25 4.34
N GLU A 64 -23.12 -16.12 3.92
CA GLU A 64 -23.50 -16.26 2.51
C GLU A 64 -24.30 -15.03 2.06
N LEU A 65 -23.86 -14.39 0.98
CA LEU A 65 -24.58 -13.23 0.44
C LEU A 65 -25.71 -13.68 -0.50
N LYS A 66 -26.81 -12.94 -0.47
CA LYS A 66 -27.96 -13.20 -1.34
C LYS A 66 -27.75 -12.57 -2.71
N TRP A 67 -27.86 -13.40 -3.76
CA TRP A 67 -27.94 -12.93 -5.14
C TRP A 67 -29.28 -12.25 -5.42
N ASN A 68 -29.22 -11.07 -6.02
CA ASN A 68 -30.36 -10.31 -6.51
C ASN A 68 -30.35 -10.32 -8.04
N SER A 69 -31.54 -10.38 -8.67
CA SER A 69 -31.72 -10.33 -10.12
C SER A 69 -32.58 -9.12 -10.47
N PRO A 70 -32.03 -8.06 -11.09
CA PRO A 70 -32.79 -6.88 -11.51
C PRO A 70 -33.95 -7.23 -12.45
N SER A 71 -33.72 -8.11 -13.44
CA SER A 71 -34.72 -8.51 -14.43
C SER A 71 -35.73 -9.54 -13.91
N GLY A 72 -35.50 -10.09 -12.71
CA GLY A 72 -36.28 -11.21 -12.18
C GLY A 72 -36.12 -12.52 -12.97
N SER A 73 -35.31 -12.54 -14.04
CA SER A 73 -35.08 -13.73 -14.85
C SER A 73 -34.35 -14.79 -14.05
N LYS A 74 -34.84 -16.03 -14.12
CA LYS A 74 -34.20 -17.21 -13.51
C LYS A 74 -33.18 -17.86 -14.43
N VAL A 75 -33.25 -17.57 -15.74
CA VAL A 75 -32.40 -18.18 -16.77
C VAL A 75 -31.23 -17.26 -17.10
N ASP A 76 -31.49 -15.95 -17.14
CA ASP A 76 -30.46 -14.95 -17.42
C ASP A 76 -29.79 -14.49 -16.13
N ARG A 77 -28.49 -14.78 -16.03
CA ARG A 77 -27.67 -14.54 -14.83
C ARG A 77 -26.65 -13.42 -15.00
N HIS A 78 -26.64 -12.72 -16.15
CA HIS A 78 -25.63 -11.71 -16.46
C HIS A 78 -25.65 -10.49 -15.52
N ASP A 79 -26.82 -10.20 -14.93
CA ASP A 79 -27.00 -9.07 -14.00
C ASP A 79 -27.16 -9.52 -12.54
N LEU A 80 -26.83 -10.77 -12.22
CA LEU A 80 -26.82 -11.17 -10.82
C LEU A 80 -25.77 -10.37 -10.06
N PHE A 81 -26.21 -9.80 -8.95
CA PHE A 81 -25.32 -9.09 -8.04
C PHE A 81 -25.61 -9.43 -6.59
N ALA A 82 -24.57 -9.40 -5.76
CA ALA A 82 -24.65 -9.51 -4.31
C ALA A 82 -23.99 -8.29 -3.68
N GLU A 83 -24.48 -7.82 -2.54
CA GLU A 83 -23.99 -6.58 -1.92
C GLU A 83 -23.57 -6.76 -0.47
N VAL A 84 -22.57 -5.97 -0.07
CA VAL A 84 -22.14 -5.77 1.31
C VAL A 84 -22.24 -4.28 1.61
N GLN A 85 -22.99 -3.93 2.65
CA GLN A 85 -23.06 -2.56 3.18
C GLN A 85 -21.87 -2.35 4.12
N ILE A 86 -20.99 -1.41 3.79
CA ILE A 86 -19.76 -1.19 4.54
C ILE A 86 -20.07 -0.30 5.75
N HIS A 87 -19.87 -0.82 6.97
CA HIS A 87 -20.19 -0.08 8.19
C HIS A 87 -19.16 -0.19 9.32
N THR A 88 -18.20 -1.11 9.23
CA THR A 88 -17.16 -1.31 10.25
C THR A 88 -15.79 -1.26 9.59
N ALA A 89 -14.82 -0.62 10.25
CA ALA A 89 -13.44 -0.55 9.78
C ALA A 89 -12.69 -1.86 10.06
N GLY A 90 -11.64 -2.13 9.30
CA GLY A 90 -10.82 -3.33 9.47
C GLY A 90 -10.52 -4.03 8.14
N SER A 91 -10.14 -5.30 8.25
CA SER A 91 -9.88 -6.16 7.10
C SER A 91 -10.94 -7.25 6.99
N PHE A 92 -11.44 -7.43 5.77
CA PHE A 92 -12.45 -8.42 5.46
C PHE A 92 -12.04 -9.26 4.25
N ASN A 93 -12.46 -10.52 4.27
CA ASN A 93 -12.22 -11.51 3.24
C ASN A 93 -13.55 -11.99 2.66
N TYR A 94 -13.54 -12.24 1.36
CA TYR A 94 -14.60 -12.95 0.67
C TYR A 94 -14.03 -14.14 -0.09
N TYR A 95 -14.85 -15.17 -0.26
CA TYR A 95 -14.59 -16.28 -1.17
C TYR A 95 -15.87 -16.68 -1.88
N PHE A 96 -15.76 -17.36 -3.02
CA PHE A 96 -16.90 -17.95 -3.70
C PHE A 96 -16.59 -19.35 -4.21
N THR A 97 -17.63 -20.18 -4.29
CA THR A 97 -17.57 -21.53 -4.88
C THR A 97 -18.34 -21.51 -6.19
N ALA A 98 -17.86 -22.23 -7.20
CA ALA A 98 -18.53 -22.32 -8.50
C ALA A 98 -19.34 -23.62 -8.67
N ASP A 99 -19.18 -24.59 -7.78
CA ASP A 99 -19.83 -25.92 -7.79
C ASP A 99 -21.10 -25.98 -6.93
N GLY A 100 -21.48 -24.88 -6.27
CA GLY A 100 -22.61 -24.82 -5.33
C GLY A 100 -22.29 -25.29 -3.91
N SER A 101 -21.04 -25.67 -3.62
CA SER A 101 -20.57 -26.06 -2.29
C SER A 101 -20.64 -24.88 -1.31
N LYS A 102 -20.77 -25.19 -0.01
CA LYS A 102 -20.55 -24.21 1.07
C LYS A 102 -19.13 -24.28 1.63
N ASP A 103 -18.41 -25.34 1.30
CA ASP A 103 -17.09 -25.59 1.85
C ASP A 103 -16.07 -24.62 1.22
N ARG A 104 -15.35 -23.89 2.06
CA ARG A 104 -14.27 -23.00 1.62
C ARG A 104 -13.14 -23.77 0.93
N GLN A 105 -12.95 -25.06 1.23
CA GLN A 105 -11.96 -25.90 0.52
C GLN A 105 -12.28 -26.05 -0.97
N HIS A 106 -13.53 -25.81 -1.38
CA HIS A 106 -13.99 -25.79 -2.77
C HIS A 106 -14.04 -24.37 -3.35
N ALA A 107 -13.34 -23.40 -2.72
CA ALA A 107 -13.30 -22.03 -3.23
C ALA A 107 -12.72 -22.01 -4.65
N ASP A 108 -13.47 -21.40 -5.56
CA ASP A 108 -13.07 -21.17 -6.95
C ASP A 108 -12.43 -19.78 -7.11
N GLY A 109 -12.54 -18.92 -6.09
CA GLY A 109 -11.77 -17.70 -5.96
C GLY A 109 -11.99 -16.98 -4.64
N GLU A 110 -11.06 -16.10 -4.27
CA GLU A 110 -11.08 -15.34 -3.03
C GLU A 110 -10.32 -14.01 -3.11
N GLY A 111 -10.56 -13.13 -2.14
CA GLY A 111 -9.87 -11.85 -2.05
C GLY A 111 -10.17 -11.08 -0.77
N TYR A 112 -9.48 -9.96 -0.59
CA TYR A 112 -9.61 -9.09 0.58
C TYR A 112 -10.10 -7.70 0.18
N PHE A 113 -10.67 -6.98 1.14
CA PHE A 113 -10.86 -5.54 1.05
C PHE A 113 -10.69 -4.92 2.44
N LEU A 114 -10.07 -3.74 2.47
CA LEU A 114 -9.87 -2.96 3.68
C LEU A 114 -10.90 -1.85 3.77
N VAL A 115 -11.33 -1.56 4.99
CA VAL A 115 -12.20 -0.44 5.31
C VAL A 115 -11.47 0.46 6.29
N ASP A 116 -11.25 1.70 5.87
CA ASP A 116 -10.51 2.67 6.67
C ASP A 116 -11.30 3.14 7.91
N PRO A 117 -10.60 3.43 9.04
CA PRO A 117 -11.22 3.94 10.24
C PRO A 117 -11.68 5.38 10.06
N ILE A 118 -12.68 5.76 10.85
CA ILE A 118 -13.08 7.15 11.04
C ILE A 118 -12.43 7.63 12.34
N LEU A 119 -11.51 8.58 12.25
CA LEU A 119 -10.79 9.11 13.42
C LEU A 119 -11.53 10.33 13.96
N SER A 120 -12.12 10.21 15.14
CA SER A 120 -12.88 11.29 15.80
C SER A 120 -11.95 12.19 16.61
N LEU A 121 -12.09 13.52 16.48
CA LEU A 121 -11.43 14.54 17.33
C LEU A 121 -12.30 14.93 18.54
N SER A 122 -13.12 13.98 19.01
CA SER A 122 -13.95 14.08 20.21
C SER A 122 -13.81 12.82 21.06
N THR A 123 -14.08 12.91 22.36
CA THR A 123 -13.94 11.78 23.31
C THR A 123 -15.06 10.74 23.21
N ASN A 124 -16.12 11.02 22.44
CA ASN A 124 -17.22 10.07 22.25
C ASN A 124 -16.91 9.15 21.07
N ASP A 125 -16.23 8.04 21.36
CA ASP A 125 -16.01 6.95 20.38
C ASP A 125 -17.33 6.24 19.96
N ASN A 126 -18.45 6.55 20.63
CA ASN A 126 -19.81 6.15 20.26
C ASN A 126 -20.76 7.34 20.39
N PRO A 127 -21.21 7.99 19.30
CA PRO A 127 -22.36 8.87 19.39
C PRO A 127 -23.56 8.01 19.81
N SER A 128 -24.09 8.26 21.01
CA SER A 128 -25.36 7.72 21.44
C SER A 128 -26.44 8.08 20.41
N GLU A 129 -27.36 7.17 20.11
CA GLU A 129 -28.52 7.40 19.22
C GLU A 129 -29.46 8.54 19.70
N GLU A 130 -29.15 9.17 20.83
CA GLU A 130 -29.88 10.30 21.44
C GLU A 130 -29.07 11.62 21.47
N ALA A 131 -27.89 11.69 20.84
CA ALA A 131 -27.22 12.98 20.64
C ALA A 131 -27.99 13.78 19.58
N ASP A 132 -28.38 15.02 19.90
CA ASP A 132 -29.05 15.94 18.98
C ASP A 132 -28.32 15.95 17.62
N ASP A 133 -29.08 15.87 16.53
CA ASP A 133 -28.61 15.80 15.12
C ASP A 133 -27.75 17.02 14.66
N ASP A 134 -27.39 17.94 15.57
CA ASP A 134 -26.73 19.23 15.29
C ASP A 134 -25.27 19.34 15.80
N GLU A 135 -24.72 18.38 16.56
CA GLU A 135 -23.27 18.37 16.86
C GLU A 135 -22.48 17.61 15.77
N GLU A 136 -21.94 18.34 14.79
CA GLU A 136 -20.98 17.78 13.82
C GLU A 136 -19.74 17.25 14.55
N VAL A 137 -19.60 15.92 14.63
CA VAL A 137 -18.37 15.28 15.13
C VAL A 137 -17.24 15.63 14.15
N GLU A 138 -16.25 16.37 14.65
CA GLU A 138 -15.06 16.73 13.87
C GLU A 138 -14.21 15.48 13.60
N GLU A 139 -14.08 15.08 12.34
CA GLU A 139 -13.33 13.89 11.91
C GLU A 139 -11.96 14.27 11.31
N LEU A 140 -10.92 13.51 11.66
CA LEU A 140 -9.59 13.61 11.07
C LEU A 140 -9.43 12.64 9.90
N CYS A 141 -9.35 13.18 8.68
CA CYS A 141 -9.05 12.39 7.49
C CYS A 141 -7.61 11.83 7.53
N LEU A 142 -7.41 10.59 7.06
CA LEU A 142 -6.09 9.95 7.03
C LEU A 142 -5.05 10.76 6.23
N ASP A 143 -5.44 11.34 5.10
CA ASP A 143 -4.58 12.18 4.26
C ASP A 143 -4.23 13.54 4.91
N SER A 144 -4.81 13.83 6.07
CA SER A 144 -4.63 15.06 6.85
C SER A 144 -3.99 14.81 8.22
N ILE A 145 -3.38 13.65 8.42
CA ILE A 145 -2.60 13.36 9.64
C ILE A 145 -1.22 14.04 9.53
N GLN A 146 -0.84 14.76 10.58
CA GLN A 146 0.52 15.24 10.82
C GLN A 146 1.00 14.63 12.14
N CYS A 147 1.83 13.60 12.04
CA CYS A 147 2.30 12.82 13.18
C CYS A 147 3.71 13.24 13.61
N GLN A 148 3.92 13.51 14.90
CA GLN A 148 5.26 13.64 15.45
C GLN A 148 5.58 12.44 16.35
N THR A 149 6.70 11.77 16.06
CA THR A 149 7.24 10.72 16.93
C THR A 149 7.99 11.35 18.09
N VAL A 150 7.72 10.86 19.30
CA VAL A 150 8.37 11.25 20.54
C VAL A 150 8.87 9.98 21.24
N ILE A 151 10.19 9.94 21.50
CA ILE A 151 10.80 8.88 22.31
C ILE A 151 10.37 9.08 23.78
N ALA A 152 9.48 8.23 24.26
CA ALA A 152 8.77 8.42 25.53
C ALA A 152 9.70 8.56 26.75
N LYS A 153 10.82 7.80 26.80
CA LYS A 153 11.79 7.90 27.90
C LYS A 153 12.42 9.30 28.05
N LEU A 154 12.46 10.08 26.97
CA LEU A 154 13.06 11.42 26.94
C LEU A 154 12.05 12.52 27.34
N LEU A 155 10.80 12.14 27.63
CA LEU A 155 9.81 13.03 28.25
C LEU A 155 10.01 13.20 29.76
N GLY A 156 10.82 12.36 30.41
CA GLY A 156 11.10 12.46 31.84
C GLY A 156 9.89 12.17 32.74
N PRO A 157 9.84 12.74 33.96
CA PRO A 157 8.74 12.54 34.89
C PRO A 157 7.38 12.96 34.32
N PHE A 158 6.33 12.19 34.58
CA PHE A 158 4.99 12.35 33.99
C PHE A 158 4.40 13.77 34.12
N PRO A 159 4.53 14.50 35.25
CA PRO A 159 4.01 15.88 35.35
C PRO A 159 4.60 16.88 34.36
N GLU A 160 5.77 16.58 33.80
CA GLU A 160 6.44 17.46 32.83
C GLU A 160 6.09 17.11 31.38
N TRP A 161 5.36 16.01 31.14
CA TRP A 161 5.00 15.56 29.80
C TRP A 161 4.17 16.59 29.06
N GLU A 162 3.15 17.16 29.70
CA GLU A 162 2.27 18.15 29.07
C GLU A 162 3.08 19.31 28.46
N GLY A 163 4.01 19.89 29.21
CA GLY A 163 4.85 20.99 28.74
C GLY A 163 5.76 20.61 27.56
N ARG A 164 6.25 19.36 27.52
CA ARG A 164 7.11 18.85 26.43
C ARG A 164 6.31 18.48 25.18
N LEU A 165 5.14 17.86 25.36
CA LEU A 165 4.22 17.48 24.29
C LEU A 165 3.53 18.70 23.68
N LYS A 166 3.34 19.75 24.46
CA LYS A 166 2.81 21.03 23.98
C LYS A 166 3.64 21.60 22.82
N VAL A 167 4.93 21.28 22.74
CA VAL A 167 5.73 21.71 21.58
C VAL A 167 5.22 21.07 20.28
N SER A 168 4.86 19.79 20.29
CA SER A 168 4.27 19.12 19.11
C SER A 168 2.97 19.81 18.69
N TYR A 169 2.09 20.06 19.66
CA TYR A 169 0.83 20.76 19.43
C TYR A 169 1.03 22.18 18.87
N GLU A 170 1.89 22.98 19.49
CA GLU A 170 2.14 24.37 19.08
C GLU A 170 2.85 24.48 17.72
N THR A 171 3.52 23.40 17.30
CA THR A 171 4.11 23.20 15.96
C THR A 171 3.07 22.68 14.94
N GLY A 172 1.80 22.53 15.33
CA GLY A 172 0.70 22.18 14.43
C GLY A 172 0.56 20.69 14.10
N TYR A 173 1.21 19.79 14.84
CA TYR A 173 0.95 18.36 14.70
C TYR A 173 -0.39 18.00 15.34
N ASN A 174 -1.18 17.17 14.66
CA ASN A 174 -2.49 16.71 15.14
C ASN A 174 -2.49 15.23 15.53
N MET A 175 -1.31 14.59 15.53
CA MET A 175 -1.11 13.24 16.05
C MET A 175 0.27 13.12 16.71
N ILE A 176 0.34 12.46 17.87
CA ILE A 176 1.61 12.13 18.53
C ILE A 176 1.81 10.62 18.55
N HIS A 177 2.92 10.16 17.99
CA HIS A 177 3.38 8.80 18.10
C HIS A 177 4.35 8.67 19.27
N PHE A 178 4.00 7.85 20.26
CA PHE A 178 4.89 7.50 21.36
C PHE A 178 5.65 6.21 21.02
N THR A 179 6.97 6.21 21.16
CA THR A 179 7.69 4.94 21.32
C THR A 179 7.16 4.24 22.59
N PRO A 180 7.44 2.94 22.80
CA PRO A 180 6.88 2.21 23.94
C PRO A 180 7.03 2.95 25.29
N ILE A 181 5.91 3.08 26.02
CA ILE A 181 5.84 3.75 27.33
C ILE A 181 6.07 2.77 28.50
N GLN A 182 6.34 1.51 28.17
CA GLN A 182 6.44 0.41 29.13
C GLN A 182 7.78 0.42 29.88
N GLU A 183 7.89 -0.40 30.93
CA GLU A 183 9.16 -0.60 31.64
C GLU A 183 10.25 -1.12 30.69
N LEU A 184 11.39 -0.45 30.66
CA LEU A 184 12.52 -0.80 29.78
C LEU A 184 13.53 -1.71 30.49
N GLY A 185 14.26 -2.49 29.70
CA GLY A 185 15.33 -3.37 30.16
C GLY A 185 16.63 -2.65 30.53
N GLN A 186 17.64 -3.43 30.91
CA GLN A 186 18.96 -2.93 31.29
C GLN A 186 19.68 -2.10 30.22
N SER A 187 19.41 -2.35 28.92
CA SER A 187 20.00 -1.55 27.84
C SER A 187 19.43 -0.13 27.77
N ASN A 188 18.31 0.14 28.45
CA ASN A 188 17.54 1.37 28.35
C ASN A 188 17.07 1.68 26.91
N SER A 189 17.06 0.69 26.02
CA SER A 189 16.47 0.80 24.68
C SER A 189 14.97 1.03 24.78
N ALA A 190 14.42 1.96 23.99
CA ALA A 190 12.98 2.21 23.94
C ALA A 190 12.15 0.99 23.47
N TYR A 191 12.77 0.04 22.77
CA TYR A 191 12.12 -1.15 22.22
C TYR A 191 12.40 -2.43 23.03
N SER A 192 13.41 -2.44 23.90
CA SER A 192 13.70 -3.55 24.81
C SER A 192 12.82 -3.44 26.06
N ILE A 193 11.57 -3.89 25.94
CA ILE A 193 10.56 -3.79 27.00
C ILE A 193 10.76 -4.92 28.02
N ARG A 194 11.00 -4.56 29.29
CA ARG A 194 11.16 -5.49 30.41
C ARG A 194 9.84 -5.99 30.98
N ASN A 195 8.82 -5.13 31.00
CA ASN A 195 7.48 -5.50 31.41
C ASN A 195 6.42 -4.70 30.65
N GLN A 196 5.74 -5.38 29.73
CA GLN A 196 4.74 -4.81 28.84
C GLN A 196 3.50 -4.28 29.59
N LEU A 197 3.22 -4.82 30.78
CA LEU A 197 2.02 -4.50 31.56
C LEU A 197 2.22 -3.33 32.55
N CYS A 198 3.44 -2.81 32.67
CA CYS A 198 3.80 -1.72 33.58
C CYS A 198 4.37 -0.52 32.80
N LEU A 199 4.10 0.70 33.28
CA LEU A 199 4.73 1.90 32.75
C LEU A 199 6.19 2.00 33.20
N ASN A 200 7.00 2.72 32.41
CA ASN A 200 8.38 2.99 32.76
C ASN A 200 8.50 3.69 34.13
N PRO A 201 9.24 3.11 35.10
CA PRO A 201 9.41 3.71 36.42
C PRO A 201 10.06 5.10 36.41
N SER A 202 10.79 5.46 35.34
CA SER A 202 11.39 6.80 35.17
C SER A 202 10.35 7.92 35.04
N PHE A 203 9.09 7.59 34.75
CA PHE A 203 8.00 8.57 34.71
C PHE A 203 7.47 8.94 36.09
N ASN A 204 7.86 8.19 37.14
CA ASN A 204 7.42 8.46 38.50
C ASN A 204 8.14 9.66 39.09
N THR A 205 7.45 10.36 39.98
CA THR A 205 8.08 11.33 40.88
C THR A 205 8.45 10.64 42.19
N LYS A 206 9.16 11.35 43.08
CA LYS A 206 9.45 10.85 44.44
C LYS A 206 8.17 10.52 45.22
N ASP A 207 7.08 11.23 44.93
CA ASP A 207 5.85 11.21 45.72
C ASP A 207 4.71 10.42 45.08
N LYS A 208 4.75 10.16 43.77
CA LYS A 208 3.68 9.48 43.03
C LYS A 208 4.19 8.49 41.99
N LYS A 209 3.60 7.29 42.00
CA LYS A 209 3.66 6.33 40.89
C LYS A 209 2.51 6.59 39.91
N TYR A 210 2.80 6.57 38.62
CA TYR A 210 1.81 6.81 37.57
C TYR A 210 1.46 5.50 36.85
N GLY A 211 0.21 5.40 36.37
CA GLY A 211 -0.30 4.23 35.66
C GLY A 211 -1.01 4.60 34.36
N TYR A 212 -1.49 3.60 33.63
CA TYR A 212 -2.19 3.78 32.35
C TYR A 212 -3.37 4.76 32.44
N ASN A 213 -4.11 4.79 33.56
CA ASN A 213 -5.21 5.74 33.77
C ASN A 213 -4.74 7.20 33.83
N ASP A 214 -3.51 7.49 34.26
CA ASP A 214 -2.97 8.85 34.23
C ASP A 214 -2.63 9.24 32.77
N VAL A 215 -2.07 8.31 31.99
CA VAL A 215 -1.77 8.51 30.57
C VAL A 215 -3.06 8.70 29.76
N GLU A 216 -4.09 7.90 30.03
CA GLU A 216 -5.42 8.00 29.42
C GLU A 216 -6.02 9.39 29.62
N LYS A 217 -5.91 9.95 30.83
CA LYS A 217 -6.38 11.32 31.12
C LYS A 217 -5.64 12.35 30.27
N LEU A 218 -4.31 12.28 30.22
CA LEU A 218 -3.51 13.19 29.40
C LEU A 218 -3.86 13.06 27.91
N VAL A 219 -4.01 11.84 27.40
CA VAL A 219 -4.41 11.62 26.00
C VAL A 219 -5.80 12.19 25.74
N ASN A 220 -6.77 11.99 26.64
CA ASN A 220 -8.10 12.59 26.50
C ASN A 220 -8.04 14.13 26.55
N GLU A 221 -7.19 14.72 27.40
CA GLU A 221 -6.94 16.16 27.42
C GLU A 221 -6.35 16.66 26.11
N MET A 222 -5.43 15.92 25.49
CA MET A 222 -4.90 16.23 24.15
C MET A 222 -6.00 16.21 23.07
N VAL A 223 -6.91 15.25 23.11
CA VAL A 223 -8.02 15.20 22.15
C VAL A 223 -8.96 16.40 22.34
N VAL A 224 -9.41 16.65 23.57
CA VAL A 224 -10.40 17.69 23.88
C VAL A 224 -9.83 19.09 23.65
N ASN A 225 -8.63 19.36 24.19
CA ASN A 225 -8.09 20.72 24.23
C ASN A 225 -7.19 21.03 23.03
N TRP A 226 -6.52 20.02 22.46
CA TRP A 226 -5.51 20.21 21.41
C TRP A 226 -5.94 19.62 20.06
N LYS A 227 -7.08 18.94 19.98
CA LYS A 227 -7.53 18.24 18.76
C LYS A 227 -6.44 17.32 18.20
N THR A 228 -5.71 16.68 19.11
CA THR A 228 -4.52 15.90 18.79
C THR A 228 -4.73 14.44 19.22
N LEU A 229 -4.66 13.52 18.27
CA LEU A 229 -4.75 12.09 18.52
C LEU A 229 -3.39 11.51 18.92
N SER A 230 -3.38 10.23 19.29
CA SER A 230 -2.19 9.56 19.74
C SER A 230 -2.13 8.10 19.28
N LEU A 231 -0.92 7.62 18.98
CA LEU A 231 -0.64 6.21 18.76
C LEU A 231 0.65 5.80 19.47
N THR A 232 0.84 4.51 19.68
CA THR A 232 2.07 3.97 20.28
C THR A 232 2.53 2.72 19.57
N ASP A 233 3.82 2.40 19.69
CA ASP A 233 4.34 1.12 19.20
C ASP A 233 3.75 -0.09 19.95
N LEU A 234 3.48 -1.15 19.20
CA LEU A 234 3.28 -2.51 19.71
C LEU A 234 4.47 -3.38 19.34
N VAL A 235 5.24 -3.79 20.35
CA VAL A 235 6.39 -4.68 20.18
C VAL A 235 5.96 -6.12 20.48
N LEU A 236 5.75 -6.91 19.44
CA LEU A 236 5.27 -8.30 19.57
C LEU A 236 6.40 -9.34 19.44
N ASN A 237 7.53 -8.98 18.82
CA ASN A 237 8.55 -9.94 18.40
C ASN A 237 9.53 -10.36 19.50
N HIS A 238 9.72 -9.48 20.49
CA HIS A 238 10.75 -9.63 21.50
C HIS A 238 10.39 -8.95 22.82
N THR A 239 11.14 -9.29 23.86
CA THR A 239 11.11 -8.67 25.19
C THR A 239 12.55 -8.47 25.68
N ALA A 240 12.77 -7.61 26.67
CA ALA A 240 14.11 -7.41 27.22
C ALA A 240 14.69 -8.73 27.77
N ASN A 241 15.97 -8.94 27.56
CA ASN A 241 16.68 -10.15 27.98
C ASN A 241 16.71 -10.36 29.51
N ASP A 242 16.38 -9.34 30.29
CA ASP A 242 16.36 -9.32 31.75
C ASP A 242 14.94 -9.18 32.33
N SER A 243 13.92 -9.54 31.54
CA SER A 243 12.52 -9.60 31.97
C SER A 243 12.32 -10.69 33.04
N PRO A 244 11.83 -10.37 34.25
CA PRO A 244 11.67 -11.36 35.32
C PRO A 244 10.71 -12.51 34.95
N TRP A 245 9.60 -12.18 34.28
CA TRP A 245 8.59 -13.16 33.86
C TRP A 245 9.12 -14.18 32.85
N LEU A 246 10.19 -13.84 32.11
CA LEU A 246 10.81 -14.76 31.15
C LEU A 246 11.58 -15.88 31.88
N GLN A 247 12.06 -15.64 33.10
CA GLN A 247 12.67 -16.68 33.94
C GLN A 247 11.61 -17.60 34.56
N GLU A 248 10.44 -17.06 34.88
CA GLU A 248 9.29 -17.82 35.38
C GLU A 248 8.64 -18.65 34.27
N HIS A 249 8.63 -18.12 33.04
CA HIS A 249 8.01 -18.70 31.84
C HIS A 249 9.02 -18.86 30.69
N PRO A 250 10.07 -19.68 30.85
CA PRO A 250 11.12 -19.83 29.84
C PRO A 250 10.63 -20.43 28.53
N GLU A 251 9.47 -21.08 28.52
CA GLU A 251 8.81 -21.58 27.31
C GLU A 251 8.38 -20.48 26.33
N CYS A 252 8.32 -19.23 26.78
CA CYS A 252 7.99 -18.06 25.97
C CYS A 252 9.13 -17.62 25.06
N GLY A 253 10.38 -18.00 25.35
CA GLY A 253 11.52 -17.79 24.46
C GLY A 253 11.76 -19.00 23.55
N TYR A 254 12.48 -18.78 22.45
CA TYR A 254 13.12 -19.88 21.73
C TYR A 254 14.32 -20.38 22.53
N ASN A 255 14.17 -21.50 23.23
CA ASN A 255 15.21 -22.06 24.11
C ASN A 255 15.69 -23.44 23.65
N LEU A 256 16.77 -23.95 24.23
CA LEU A 256 17.40 -25.19 23.75
C LEU A 256 16.60 -26.48 24.03
N VAL A 257 15.52 -26.39 24.82
CA VAL A 257 14.62 -27.50 25.14
C VAL A 257 13.41 -27.52 24.21
N ASN A 258 12.75 -26.38 24.00
CA ASN A 258 11.59 -26.26 23.13
C ASN A 258 11.96 -26.08 21.65
N SER A 259 13.20 -25.66 21.37
CA SER A 259 13.76 -25.38 20.05
C SER A 259 15.13 -26.08 19.91
N PRO A 260 15.19 -27.42 20.00
CA PRO A 260 16.43 -28.17 20.06
C PRO A 260 17.32 -28.04 18.82
N HIS A 261 16.75 -27.64 17.67
CA HIS A 261 17.52 -27.30 16.46
C HIS A 261 18.51 -26.14 16.66
N LEU A 262 18.32 -25.34 17.72
CA LEU A 262 19.23 -24.25 18.07
C LEU A 262 20.46 -24.70 18.87
N LYS A 263 20.51 -25.94 19.38
CA LYS A 263 21.69 -26.46 20.11
C LYS A 263 23.01 -26.36 19.34
N PRO A 264 23.11 -26.85 18.07
CA PRO A 264 24.33 -26.67 17.29
C PRO A 264 24.66 -25.19 17.05
N ALA A 265 23.64 -24.33 16.90
CA ALA A 265 23.86 -22.90 16.78
C ALA A 265 24.38 -22.29 18.09
N PHE A 266 23.82 -22.64 19.25
CA PHE A 266 24.33 -22.17 20.53
C PHE A 266 25.80 -22.56 20.72
N LEU A 267 26.17 -23.80 20.40
CA LEU A 267 27.56 -24.24 20.52
C LEU A 267 28.50 -23.44 19.60
N VAL A 268 28.08 -23.14 18.36
CA VAL A 268 28.84 -22.24 17.47
C VAL A 268 28.97 -20.83 18.06
N ASP A 269 27.92 -20.29 18.69
CA ASP A 269 27.95 -18.98 19.35
C ASP A 269 29.04 -18.94 20.44
N ARG A 270 29.07 -19.98 21.28
CA ARG A 270 30.07 -20.12 22.34
C ARG A 270 31.47 -20.33 21.79
N ILE A 271 31.66 -21.17 20.78
CA ILE A 271 32.96 -21.36 20.11
C ILE A 271 33.52 -20.02 19.62
N LEU A 272 32.70 -19.21 18.96
CA LEU A 272 33.12 -17.91 18.41
C LEU A 272 33.40 -16.88 19.50
N LEU A 273 32.66 -16.89 20.61
CA LEU A 273 32.95 -16.04 21.76
C LEU A 273 34.29 -16.41 22.40
N HIS A 274 34.50 -17.69 22.73
CA HIS A 274 35.77 -18.16 23.32
C HIS A 274 36.96 -17.90 22.39
N PHE A 275 36.78 -18.09 21.08
CA PHE A 275 37.78 -17.71 20.07
C PHE A 275 38.11 -16.21 20.11
N SER A 276 37.09 -15.35 20.28
CA SER A 276 37.29 -13.90 20.43
C SER A 276 38.09 -13.54 21.68
N LEU A 277 37.77 -14.20 22.81
CA LEU A 277 38.49 -13.99 24.07
C LEU A 277 39.95 -14.45 23.97
N ASP A 278 40.18 -15.62 23.36
CA ASP A 278 41.52 -16.14 23.13
C ASP A 278 42.38 -15.23 22.23
N ILE A 279 41.77 -14.55 21.24
CA ILE A 279 42.43 -13.51 20.44
C ILE A 279 42.77 -12.29 21.30
N GLY A 280 41.84 -11.82 22.13
CA GLY A 280 42.07 -10.72 23.06
C GLY A 280 43.21 -11.00 24.06
N ASP A 281 43.41 -12.27 24.42
CA ASP A 281 44.51 -12.77 25.26
C ASP A 281 45.82 -13.02 24.49
N GLY A 282 45.86 -12.79 23.17
CA GLY A 282 47.04 -12.94 22.32
C GLY A 282 47.38 -14.37 21.90
N LYS A 283 46.51 -15.36 22.14
CA LYS A 283 46.82 -16.79 21.85
C LYS A 283 47.04 -17.09 20.37
N TYR A 284 46.51 -16.26 19.47
CA TYR A 284 46.57 -16.45 18.02
C TYR A 284 47.57 -15.52 17.30
N GLU A 285 48.37 -14.75 18.06
CA GLU A 285 49.31 -13.77 17.47
C GLU A 285 50.33 -14.43 16.54
N ALA A 286 50.88 -15.60 16.93
CA ALA A 286 51.80 -16.39 16.11
C ALA A 286 51.18 -16.90 14.79
N LYS A 287 49.86 -16.87 14.67
CA LYS A 287 49.11 -17.26 13.46
C LYS A 287 48.67 -16.06 12.61
N GLY A 288 49.12 -14.85 12.97
CA GLY A 288 48.82 -13.61 12.27
C GLY A 288 47.53 -12.92 12.72
N ILE A 289 47.00 -13.26 13.91
CA ILE A 289 45.79 -12.64 14.46
C ILE A 289 46.15 -11.93 15.79
N PRO A 290 46.45 -10.62 15.75
CA PRO A 290 46.72 -9.84 16.96
C PRO A 290 45.43 -9.53 17.74
N ASP A 291 45.58 -8.98 18.96
CA ASP A 291 44.46 -8.50 19.79
C ASP A 291 43.76 -7.24 19.22
N THR A 292 44.39 -6.60 18.23
CA THR A 292 43.94 -5.38 17.57
C THR A 292 43.69 -5.65 16.09
N ILE A 293 42.43 -5.62 15.67
CA ILE A 293 42.02 -5.99 14.30
C ILE A 293 41.79 -4.74 13.46
N ASP A 294 42.72 -4.41 12.57
CA ASP A 294 42.67 -3.19 11.75
C ASP A 294 43.03 -3.41 10.25
N LYS A 295 43.41 -4.64 9.86
CA LYS A 295 43.87 -4.98 8.51
C LYS A 295 43.07 -6.14 7.91
N MET A 296 42.93 -6.11 6.58
CA MET A 296 42.31 -7.18 5.80
C MET A 296 43.04 -8.53 5.95
N GLU A 297 44.36 -8.52 6.14
CA GLU A 297 45.17 -9.73 6.35
C GLU A 297 44.76 -10.48 7.63
N HIS A 298 44.38 -9.75 8.69
CA HIS A 298 43.90 -10.36 9.94
C HIS A 298 42.58 -11.10 9.72
N LEU A 299 41.70 -10.57 8.85
CA LEU A 299 40.42 -11.20 8.52
C LEU A 299 40.60 -12.54 7.79
N GLU A 300 41.57 -12.61 6.89
CA GLU A 300 41.89 -13.85 6.17
C GLU A 300 42.54 -14.89 7.10
N ALA A 301 43.41 -14.44 8.01
CA ALA A 301 43.97 -15.31 9.06
C ALA A 301 42.86 -15.86 9.97
N ILE A 302 41.92 -15.02 10.41
CA ILE A 302 40.73 -15.42 11.19
C ILE A 302 39.93 -16.49 10.44
N ARG A 303 39.63 -16.25 9.15
CA ARG A 303 38.89 -17.19 8.31
C ARG A 303 39.57 -18.56 8.27
N ARG A 304 40.86 -18.59 7.94
CA ARG A 304 41.65 -19.83 7.83
C ARG A 304 41.67 -20.60 9.16
N VAL A 305 41.99 -19.93 10.27
CA VAL A 305 42.07 -20.56 11.60
C VAL A 305 40.72 -21.13 12.03
N LEU A 306 39.62 -20.41 11.78
CA LEU A 306 38.27 -20.91 12.09
C LEU A 306 37.92 -22.16 11.30
N GLN A 307 38.23 -22.18 10.00
CA GLN A 307 37.87 -23.28 9.09
C GLN A 307 38.74 -24.52 9.25
N GLU A 308 40.05 -24.34 9.44
CA GLU A 308 41.01 -25.46 9.42
C GLU A 308 41.30 -26.03 10.81
N GLU A 309 41.18 -25.22 11.87
CA GLU A 309 41.65 -25.60 13.21
C GLU A 309 40.55 -25.58 14.27
N VAL A 310 39.77 -24.51 14.37
CA VAL A 310 38.83 -24.30 15.49
C VAL A 310 37.55 -25.12 15.30
N LEU A 311 36.77 -24.86 14.24
CA LEU A 311 35.46 -25.50 14.03
C LEU A 311 35.54 -27.03 13.84
N PRO A 312 36.52 -27.59 13.08
CA PRO A 312 36.63 -29.04 12.89
C PRO A 312 36.78 -29.82 14.21
N HIS A 313 37.39 -29.23 15.23
CA HIS A 313 37.61 -29.87 16.53
C HIS A 313 36.31 -30.28 17.24
N PHE A 314 35.23 -29.51 17.06
CA PHE A 314 33.96 -29.70 17.78
C PHE A 314 32.99 -30.67 17.10
N LYS A 315 33.35 -31.20 15.92
CA LYS A 315 32.57 -32.22 15.18
C LYS A 315 31.08 -31.89 15.08
N LEU A 316 30.74 -30.65 14.73
CA LEU A 316 29.35 -30.16 14.71
C LEU A 316 28.41 -30.95 13.78
N HIS A 317 28.95 -31.67 12.80
CA HIS A 317 28.17 -32.58 11.95
C HIS A 317 27.52 -33.73 12.74
N GLU A 318 28.07 -34.11 13.90
CA GLU A 318 27.51 -35.18 14.72
C GLU A 318 26.08 -34.87 15.19
N PHE A 319 25.70 -33.59 15.33
CA PHE A 319 24.32 -33.20 15.64
C PHE A 319 23.30 -33.58 14.56
N PHE A 320 23.77 -33.90 13.36
CA PHE A 320 22.95 -34.17 12.18
C PHE A 320 23.12 -35.59 11.64
N THR A 321 24.24 -36.26 11.92
CA THR A 321 24.54 -37.61 11.44
C THR A 321 23.97 -38.71 12.33
N MET A 322 24.01 -39.95 11.82
CA MET A 322 23.60 -41.15 12.56
C MET A 322 24.79 -42.03 12.94
N ASP A 323 24.63 -42.78 14.04
CA ASP A 323 25.52 -43.89 14.39
C ASP A 323 25.23 -45.12 13.50
N ILE A 324 26.07 -45.29 12.48
CA ILE A 324 25.93 -46.35 11.48
C ILE A 324 25.92 -47.74 12.14
N GLU A 325 26.74 -47.98 13.16
CA GLU A 325 26.89 -49.31 13.77
C GLU A 325 25.66 -49.70 14.59
N ILE A 326 25.00 -48.72 15.23
CA ILE A 326 23.72 -48.94 15.92
C ILE A 326 22.61 -49.27 14.90
N ILE A 327 22.47 -48.47 13.85
CA ILE A 327 21.42 -48.67 12.84
C ILE A 327 21.61 -50.01 12.09
N LEU A 328 22.85 -50.37 11.78
CA LEU A 328 23.17 -51.67 11.17
C LEU A 328 22.83 -52.84 12.07
N ARG A 329 23.08 -52.73 13.37
CA ARG A 329 22.71 -53.75 14.35
C ARG A 329 21.20 -53.95 14.40
N ASP A 330 20.44 -52.86 14.39
CA ASP A 330 18.98 -52.90 14.40
C ASP A 330 18.41 -53.49 13.11
N PHE A 331 19.00 -53.16 11.97
CA PHE A 331 18.64 -53.72 10.67
C PHE A 331 18.91 -55.23 10.61
N LYS A 332 20.11 -55.66 11.04
CA LYS A 332 20.47 -57.09 11.10
C LYS A 332 19.49 -57.87 11.97
N ARG A 333 19.20 -57.36 13.18
CA ARG A 333 18.22 -57.97 14.09
C ARG A 333 16.84 -58.06 13.45
N ALA A 334 16.37 -57.01 12.79
CA ALA A 334 15.06 -57.01 12.14
C ALA A 334 14.94 -58.03 10.99
N ILE A 335 16.03 -58.29 10.26
CA ILE A 335 16.07 -59.36 9.25
C ILE A 335 16.07 -60.76 9.90
N GLU A 336 16.79 -60.93 11.01
CA GLU A 336 16.86 -62.20 11.73
C GLU A 336 15.50 -62.58 12.33
N GLU A 337 14.77 -61.60 12.86
CA GLU A 337 13.42 -61.72 13.45
C GLU A 337 12.28 -61.78 12.41
N ALA A 338 12.58 -61.69 11.11
CA ALA A 338 11.61 -61.69 10.01
C ALA A 338 10.49 -60.65 10.19
N ARG A 339 10.85 -59.44 10.60
CA ARG A 339 9.90 -58.35 10.88
C ARG A 339 9.07 -58.02 9.61
N PRO A 340 7.72 -57.97 9.69
CA PRO A 340 6.87 -57.69 8.53
C PRO A 340 7.03 -56.25 8.04
N ILE A 341 7.10 -56.07 6.72
CA ILE A 341 7.26 -54.76 6.06
C ILE A 341 5.87 -54.15 5.83
N ALA A 342 5.53 -53.12 6.61
CA ALA A 342 4.18 -52.53 6.62
C ALA A 342 3.98 -51.33 5.67
N SER A 343 5.05 -50.62 5.28
CA SER A 343 5.00 -49.51 4.31
C SER A 343 6.34 -49.33 3.60
N SER A 344 6.33 -48.98 2.31
CA SER A 344 7.55 -48.76 1.52
C SER A 344 7.54 -47.37 0.88
N ARG A 345 8.59 -46.58 1.15
CA ARG A 345 8.93 -45.39 0.36
C ARG A 345 9.92 -45.78 -0.74
N PRO A 346 9.95 -45.08 -1.88
CA PRO A 346 10.86 -45.39 -2.97
C PRO A 346 12.33 -45.04 -2.66
N GLN A 347 12.56 -44.17 -1.67
CA GLN A 347 13.89 -43.68 -1.30
C GLN A 347 14.05 -43.71 0.22
N LEU A 348 15.29 -43.98 0.66
CA LEU A 348 15.70 -43.90 2.05
C LEU A 348 16.36 -42.55 2.33
N ASP A 349 15.77 -41.78 3.24
CA ASP A 349 16.26 -40.47 3.66
C ASP A 349 16.73 -40.50 5.13
N LEU A 350 17.68 -39.63 5.45
CA LEU A 350 18.11 -39.37 6.82
C LEU A 350 16.99 -38.62 7.56
N ILE A 351 16.62 -39.13 8.73
CA ILE A 351 15.65 -38.52 9.65
C ILE A 351 16.44 -37.85 10.78
N GLN A 352 16.40 -36.52 10.83
CA GLN A 352 17.05 -35.72 11.85
C GLN A 352 16.54 -36.08 13.26
N ASP A 353 17.44 -36.27 14.24
CA ASP A 353 17.04 -36.44 15.64
C ASP A 353 16.27 -35.19 16.11
N PRO A 354 15.01 -35.31 16.58
CA PRO A 354 14.23 -34.17 17.03
C PRO A 354 14.87 -33.42 18.20
N GLN A 355 15.76 -34.06 18.96
CA GLN A 355 16.47 -33.47 20.09
C GLN A 355 17.87 -32.95 19.75
N TYR A 356 18.30 -33.10 18.48
CA TYR A 356 19.63 -32.73 17.99
C TYR A 356 20.72 -33.24 18.93
N ARG A 357 20.76 -34.55 19.18
CA ARG A 357 21.85 -35.19 19.93
C ARG A 357 22.87 -35.76 18.98
N ARG A 358 24.14 -35.76 19.40
CA ARG A 358 25.26 -36.29 18.60
C ARG A 358 25.02 -37.75 18.19
N ASN A 359 25.11 -38.02 16.89
CA ASN A 359 24.95 -39.31 16.22
C ASN A 359 23.62 -40.03 16.49
N LYS A 360 22.53 -39.28 16.73
CA LYS A 360 21.20 -39.84 17.02
C LYS A 360 20.18 -39.69 15.90
N SER A 361 20.54 -39.08 14.77
CA SER A 361 19.70 -39.15 13.57
C SER A 361 19.51 -40.62 13.15
N THR A 362 18.44 -40.90 12.41
CA THR A 362 18.03 -42.28 12.08
C THR A 362 17.54 -42.38 10.64
N VAL A 363 17.01 -43.53 10.26
CA VAL A 363 16.33 -43.79 8.99
C VAL A 363 15.06 -44.61 9.23
N ASP A 364 14.13 -44.57 8.28
CA ASP A 364 12.93 -45.40 8.35
C ASP A 364 13.29 -46.89 8.16
N MET A 365 13.17 -47.67 9.23
CA MET A 365 13.61 -49.08 9.23
C MET A 365 12.77 -49.96 8.29
N ASN A 366 11.48 -49.64 8.06
CA ASN A 366 10.64 -50.41 7.15
C ASN A 366 11.08 -50.18 5.69
N THR A 367 11.41 -48.94 5.35
CA THR A 367 11.95 -48.54 4.04
C THR A 367 13.34 -49.14 3.84
N ALA A 368 14.19 -49.14 4.88
CA ALA A 368 15.49 -49.80 4.83
C ALA A 368 15.36 -51.31 4.54
N LEU A 369 14.47 -52.01 5.26
CA LEU A 369 14.20 -53.42 5.02
C LEU A 369 13.66 -53.65 3.60
N HIS A 370 12.72 -52.84 3.14
CA HIS A 370 12.17 -52.97 1.79
C HIS A 370 13.23 -52.84 0.69
N LEU A 371 14.10 -51.83 0.78
CA LEU A 371 15.07 -51.52 -0.27
C LEU A 371 16.34 -52.40 -0.21
N TYR A 372 16.78 -52.77 0.99
CA TYR A 372 18.10 -53.40 1.19
C TYR A 372 18.04 -54.86 1.65
N ASN A 373 16.90 -55.37 2.16
CA ASN A 373 16.73 -56.80 2.48
C ASN A 373 16.30 -57.60 1.24
N THR A 374 17.13 -57.60 0.18
CA THR A 374 16.82 -58.25 -1.11
C THR A 374 17.54 -59.59 -1.26
N ASP A 375 17.06 -60.42 -2.20
CA ASP A 375 17.79 -61.61 -2.63
C ASP A 375 18.98 -61.21 -3.50
N LYS A 376 20.12 -61.89 -3.29
CA LYS A 376 21.39 -61.57 -3.95
C LYS A 376 21.83 -62.73 -4.85
N PRO A 377 22.09 -62.50 -6.15
CA PRO A 377 22.56 -63.55 -7.05
C PRO A 377 23.87 -64.18 -6.58
N GLY A 378 23.96 -65.51 -6.61
CA GLY A 378 25.19 -66.25 -6.28
C GLY A 378 25.47 -66.43 -4.78
N VAL A 379 24.48 -66.25 -3.90
CA VAL A 379 24.61 -66.45 -2.44
C VAL A 379 23.93 -67.76 -2.02
N SER A 380 24.65 -68.66 -1.35
CA SER A 380 24.15 -70.01 -1.00
C SER A 380 23.72 -70.16 0.46
N SER A 381 24.08 -69.22 1.36
CA SER A 381 23.72 -69.29 2.78
C SER A 381 22.94 -68.06 3.27
N ARG A 382 22.00 -68.27 4.20
CA ARG A 382 21.22 -67.18 4.84
C ARG A 382 22.13 -66.17 5.53
N ALA A 383 23.20 -66.63 6.17
CA ALA A 383 24.16 -65.78 6.87
C ALA A 383 24.93 -64.85 5.90
N GLU A 384 25.39 -65.39 4.76
CA GLU A 384 26.08 -64.60 3.74
C GLU A 384 25.13 -63.57 3.08
N ARG A 385 23.85 -63.93 2.86
CA ARG A 385 22.84 -62.99 2.34
C ARG A 385 22.66 -61.80 3.27
N ILE A 386 22.46 -62.06 4.56
CA ILE A 386 22.31 -61.02 5.58
C ILE A 386 23.56 -60.12 5.60
N GLN A 387 24.76 -60.70 5.54
CA GLN A 387 26.01 -59.94 5.52
C GLN A 387 26.12 -59.02 4.30
N ARG A 388 25.77 -59.49 3.10
CA ARG A 388 25.77 -58.65 1.89
C ARG A 388 24.71 -57.54 1.95
N CYS A 389 23.50 -57.84 2.41
CA CYS A 389 22.46 -56.82 2.61
C CYS A 389 22.89 -55.76 3.62
N CYS A 390 23.54 -56.14 4.72
CA CYS A 390 24.11 -55.19 5.68
C CYS A 390 25.26 -54.36 5.06
N GLY A 391 26.07 -54.93 4.16
CA GLY A 391 27.12 -54.22 3.43
C GLY A 391 26.55 -53.14 2.50
N ASP A 392 25.57 -53.48 1.68
CA ASP A 392 24.90 -52.53 0.78
C ASP A 392 24.19 -51.41 1.57
N PHE A 393 23.53 -51.77 2.67
CA PHE A 393 22.90 -50.82 3.56
C PHE A 393 23.93 -49.91 4.25
N LYS A 394 25.05 -50.45 4.75
CA LYS A 394 26.15 -49.67 5.33
C LYS A 394 26.67 -48.62 4.34
N ALA A 395 26.91 -49.01 3.09
CA ALA A 395 27.36 -48.08 2.05
C ALA A 395 26.36 -46.94 1.84
N LYS A 396 25.04 -47.22 1.90
CA LYS A 396 24.03 -46.16 1.84
C LYS A 396 24.02 -45.27 3.08
N LEU A 397 24.17 -45.82 4.28
CA LEU A 397 24.21 -45.01 5.52
C LEU A 397 25.43 -44.09 5.53
N GLU A 398 26.60 -44.59 5.10
CA GLU A 398 27.81 -43.78 4.92
C GLU A 398 27.56 -42.67 3.89
N ASP A 399 26.87 -42.97 2.80
CA ASP A 399 26.48 -41.99 1.79
C ASP A 399 25.55 -40.89 2.33
N LEU A 400 24.53 -41.26 3.11
CA LEU A 400 23.62 -40.30 3.75
C LEU A 400 24.37 -39.39 4.75
N ASN A 401 25.24 -39.98 5.58
CA ASN A 401 26.08 -39.20 6.50
C ASN A 401 27.03 -38.27 5.73
N ARG A 402 27.69 -38.71 4.66
CA ARG A 402 28.56 -37.86 3.84
C ARG A 402 27.82 -36.66 3.26
N HIS A 403 26.64 -36.87 2.67
CA HIS A 403 25.83 -35.78 2.14
C HIS A 403 25.44 -34.79 3.23
N LYS A 404 25.02 -35.28 4.41
CA LYS A 404 24.64 -34.42 5.53
C LYS A 404 25.83 -33.66 6.12
N MET A 405 27.00 -34.29 6.20
CA MET A 405 28.23 -33.62 6.61
C MET A 405 28.61 -32.50 5.66
N ALA A 406 28.47 -32.71 4.34
CA ALA A 406 28.75 -31.68 3.34
C ALA A 406 27.78 -30.48 3.46
N GLU A 407 26.48 -30.75 3.67
CA GLU A 407 25.46 -29.72 3.93
C GLU A 407 25.79 -28.90 5.19
N VAL A 408 26.14 -29.55 6.29
CA VAL A 408 26.53 -28.86 7.53
C VAL A 408 27.80 -28.05 7.34
N GLN A 409 28.79 -28.57 6.60
CA GLN A 409 30.02 -27.84 6.31
C GLN A 409 29.75 -26.56 5.50
N ASP A 410 28.81 -26.59 4.56
CA ASP A 410 28.37 -25.41 3.82
C ASP A 410 27.75 -24.35 4.75
N HIS A 411 26.91 -24.77 5.71
CA HIS A 411 26.36 -23.86 6.73
C HIS A 411 27.45 -23.24 7.61
N LEU A 412 28.47 -24.02 8.01
CA LEU A 412 29.60 -23.51 8.79
C LEU A 412 30.48 -22.55 7.97
N ASN A 413 30.69 -22.81 6.68
CA ASN A 413 31.40 -21.89 5.80
C ASN A 413 30.66 -20.55 5.66
N THR A 414 29.33 -20.59 5.61
CA THR A 414 28.47 -19.41 5.65
C THR A 414 28.61 -18.68 6.98
N ALA A 415 28.57 -19.41 8.10
CA ALA A 415 28.78 -18.88 9.45
C ALA A 415 30.11 -18.13 9.61
N VAL A 416 31.22 -18.70 9.11
CA VAL A 416 32.52 -18.03 9.11
C VAL A 416 32.51 -16.80 8.23
N SER A 417 31.86 -16.85 7.07
CA SER A 417 31.80 -15.71 6.15
C SER A 417 31.04 -14.53 6.76
N ASN A 418 29.91 -14.80 7.42
CA ASN A 418 29.13 -13.78 8.13
C ASN A 418 29.87 -13.25 9.37
N PHE A 419 30.53 -14.12 10.12
CA PHE A 419 31.39 -13.71 11.24
C PHE A 419 32.49 -12.75 10.76
N VAL A 420 33.21 -13.08 9.68
CA VAL A 420 34.25 -12.23 9.11
C VAL A 420 33.68 -10.93 8.57
N ALA A 421 32.51 -10.94 7.93
CA ALA A 421 31.83 -9.73 7.46
C ALA A 421 31.46 -8.80 8.63
N ASN A 422 30.96 -9.35 9.74
CA ASN A 422 30.69 -8.60 10.96
C ASN A 422 31.96 -7.99 11.55
N VAL A 423 33.04 -8.77 11.64
CA VAL A 423 34.34 -8.28 12.13
C VAL A 423 34.86 -7.15 11.26
N LYS A 424 34.78 -7.32 9.93
CA LYS A 424 35.19 -6.30 8.97
C LYS A 424 34.45 -4.98 9.21
N TYR A 425 33.12 -5.02 9.31
CA TYR A 425 32.31 -3.84 9.57
C TYR A 425 32.68 -3.20 10.92
N ARG A 426 32.75 -3.98 12.01
CA ARG A 426 32.93 -3.45 13.36
C ARG A 426 34.34 -2.96 13.67
N PHE A 427 35.37 -3.61 13.13
CA PHE A 427 36.75 -3.37 13.53
C PHE A 427 37.58 -2.66 12.44
N VAL A 428 37.27 -2.86 11.15
CA VAL A 428 38.14 -2.46 10.03
C VAL A 428 37.55 -1.32 9.19
N ASP A 429 36.27 -1.43 8.78
CA ASP A 429 35.69 -0.53 7.78
C ASP A 429 35.63 0.94 8.24
N GLY A 430 35.77 1.86 7.29
CA GLY A 430 35.76 3.32 7.56
C GLY A 430 34.42 3.87 8.02
N HIS A 431 33.33 3.23 7.60
CA HIS A 431 31.97 3.63 7.94
C HIS A 431 31.40 2.82 9.12
N GLY A 432 32.20 1.93 9.73
CA GLY A 432 31.81 1.18 10.93
C GLY A 432 32.47 1.75 12.20
N PRO A 433 32.18 1.16 13.37
CA PRO A 433 32.57 1.71 14.68
C PRO A 433 34.08 1.70 14.99
N ARG A 434 34.90 0.97 14.24
CA ARG A 434 36.37 0.87 14.42
C ARG A 434 36.80 0.64 15.86
N ILE A 435 36.26 -0.42 16.47
CA ILE A 435 36.48 -0.78 17.88
C ILE A 435 37.98 -0.98 18.20
N GLY A 436 38.77 -1.44 17.23
CA GLY A 436 40.22 -1.61 17.35
C GLY A 436 40.60 -2.86 18.13
N LYS A 437 40.45 -2.83 19.46
CA LYS A 437 40.90 -3.90 20.36
C LYS A 437 39.78 -4.87 20.75
N VAL A 438 40.06 -6.17 20.63
CA VAL A 438 39.16 -7.25 21.06
C VAL A 438 39.18 -7.39 22.57
N SER A 439 38.02 -7.50 23.21
CA SER A 439 37.91 -7.68 24.66
C SER A 439 36.64 -8.45 25.04
N ALA A 440 36.50 -8.81 26.32
CA ALA A 440 35.27 -9.43 26.82
C ALA A 440 34.02 -8.55 26.68
N LYS A 441 34.18 -7.22 26.67
CA LYS A 441 33.08 -6.28 26.43
C LYS A 441 32.76 -6.13 24.95
N GLU A 442 33.79 -6.20 24.11
CA GLU A 442 33.70 -6.08 22.67
C GLU A 442 34.28 -7.32 21.99
N PRO A 443 33.57 -8.46 22.06
CA PRO A 443 33.96 -9.65 21.32
C PRO A 443 33.79 -9.41 19.81
N LEU A 444 34.44 -10.24 18.99
CA LEU A 444 34.41 -10.12 17.53
C LEU A 444 33.01 -10.33 16.94
N MET A 445 32.14 -11.04 17.66
CA MET A 445 30.73 -11.25 17.31
C MET A 445 29.83 -11.01 18.52
N TRP A 446 28.67 -10.41 18.30
CA TRP A 446 27.64 -10.29 19.33
C TRP A 446 27.04 -11.65 19.64
N ASN A 447 26.57 -11.83 20.87
CA ASN A 447 25.94 -13.07 21.30
C ASN A 447 24.58 -13.25 20.62
N TYR A 448 24.32 -14.47 20.12
CA TYR A 448 23.03 -14.84 19.56
C TYR A 448 22.08 -15.45 20.60
N PHE A 449 22.61 -15.72 21.80
CA PHE A 449 21.84 -16.31 22.89
C PHE A 449 22.04 -15.52 24.18
N VAL A 450 20.94 -15.34 24.91
CA VAL A 450 20.91 -14.89 26.29
C VAL A 450 21.10 -16.11 27.18
N GLN A 451 22.02 -16.04 28.15
CA GLN A 451 22.19 -17.08 29.16
C GLN A 451 22.45 -16.48 30.55
N PRO A 452 22.06 -17.16 31.63
CA PRO A 452 22.47 -16.81 32.97
C PRO A 452 24.00 -16.79 33.12
N LYS A 453 24.54 -15.76 33.79
CA LYS A 453 25.98 -15.66 34.10
C LYS A 453 26.52 -16.88 34.86
N SER A 454 25.67 -17.57 35.62
CA SER A 454 26.03 -18.82 36.31
C SER A 454 26.42 -19.95 35.36
N TYR A 455 26.08 -19.84 34.08
CA TYR A 455 26.41 -20.82 33.05
C TYR A 455 27.66 -20.45 32.23
N ASP A 456 28.25 -19.27 32.45
CA ASP A 456 29.54 -18.92 31.86
C ASP A 456 30.64 -19.82 32.44
N GLY A 457 31.49 -20.36 31.57
CA GLY A 457 32.58 -21.23 32.00
C GLY A 457 33.41 -21.73 30.84
N THR A 458 34.03 -22.89 30.99
CA THR A 458 34.70 -23.54 29.85
C THR A 458 33.66 -24.00 28.82
N LEU A 459 34.02 -23.98 27.54
CA LEU A 459 33.15 -24.44 26.46
C LEU A 459 32.59 -25.86 26.69
N ALA A 460 33.37 -26.77 27.30
CA ALA A 460 32.90 -28.11 27.65
C ALA A 460 31.80 -28.09 28.72
N ALA A 461 31.89 -27.20 29.71
CA ALA A 461 30.83 -27.03 30.72
C ALA A 461 29.58 -26.39 30.10
N GLU A 462 29.76 -25.45 29.19
CA GLU A 462 28.65 -24.80 28.46
C GLU A 462 27.91 -25.78 27.55
N GLU A 463 28.63 -26.68 26.86
CA GLU A 463 28.03 -27.77 26.08
C GLU A 463 27.22 -28.72 26.97
N VAL A 464 27.71 -29.06 28.18
CA VAL A 464 26.94 -29.88 29.12
C VAL A 464 25.69 -29.15 29.63
N ASN A 465 25.79 -27.85 29.94
CA ASN A 465 24.68 -27.05 30.43
C ASN A 465 23.58 -26.83 29.37
N MET A 466 23.90 -26.99 28.08
CA MET A 466 22.95 -26.87 26.99
C MET A 466 21.91 -28.01 27.00
N ASP A 467 22.24 -29.14 27.62
CA ASP A 467 21.36 -30.29 27.79
C ASP A 467 20.65 -30.26 29.16
N GLY A 468 19.40 -30.74 29.21
CA GLY A 468 18.60 -30.78 30.44
C GLY A 468 17.86 -29.49 30.78
N ASP A 469 17.55 -29.27 32.06
CA ASP A 469 16.69 -28.16 32.52
C ASP A 469 17.36 -26.77 32.40
N SER A 470 18.69 -26.70 32.47
CA SER A 470 19.46 -25.46 32.29
C SER A 470 19.30 -24.86 30.89
N GLY A 471 19.10 -25.71 29.87
CA GLY A 471 18.86 -25.28 28.49
C GLY A 471 17.57 -24.46 28.31
N LYS A 472 16.63 -24.49 29.27
CA LYS A 472 15.41 -23.68 29.24
C LYS A 472 15.71 -22.18 29.38
N LEU A 473 16.78 -21.82 30.09
CA LEU A 473 17.18 -20.44 30.34
C LEU A 473 18.18 -19.91 29.32
N ILE A 474 18.60 -20.73 28.36
CA ILE A 474 19.43 -20.32 27.23
C ILE A 474 18.50 -20.02 26.05
N MET A 475 18.33 -18.75 25.73
CA MET A 475 17.28 -18.28 24.81
C MET A 475 17.87 -17.50 23.64
N ALA A 476 17.30 -17.68 22.46
CA ALA A 476 17.72 -16.97 21.27
C ALA A 476 17.35 -15.48 21.33
N VAL A 477 18.27 -14.62 20.92
CA VAL A 477 18.01 -13.19 20.74
C VAL A 477 17.21 -12.95 19.47
N ASN A 478 16.47 -11.84 19.44
CA ASN A 478 15.82 -11.36 18.22
C ASN A 478 16.78 -10.52 17.37
N GLY A 479 16.32 -10.10 16.20
CA GLY A 479 17.09 -9.29 15.27
C GLY A 479 16.38 -9.22 13.93
N TRP A 480 17.15 -8.95 12.88
CA TRP A 480 16.67 -8.99 11.50
C TRP A 480 17.70 -9.68 10.59
N VAL A 481 17.22 -10.16 9.45
CA VAL A 481 18.02 -10.89 8.45
C VAL A 481 17.91 -10.15 7.13
N MET A 482 19.05 -9.81 6.53
CA MET A 482 19.08 -9.04 5.29
C MET A 482 18.49 -9.85 4.13
N GLY A 483 17.44 -9.34 3.50
CA GLY A 483 16.82 -9.95 2.31
C GLY A 483 16.09 -11.27 2.58
N ASP A 484 15.70 -11.53 3.83
CA ASP A 484 14.96 -12.75 4.19
C ASP A 484 13.49 -12.70 3.75
N ASP A 485 12.87 -13.87 3.65
CA ASP A 485 11.45 -14.00 3.35
C ASP A 485 10.62 -13.60 4.59
N PRO A 486 9.93 -12.43 4.58
CA PRO A 486 9.21 -11.93 5.74
C PRO A 486 7.97 -12.76 6.10
N LEU A 487 7.54 -13.66 5.21
CA LEU A 487 6.41 -14.56 5.47
C LEU A 487 6.82 -15.76 6.35
N ARG A 488 8.11 -15.91 6.65
CA ARG A 488 8.66 -17.06 7.37
C ARG A 488 9.39 -16.60 8.62
N ASN A 489 9.24 -17.37 9.70
CA ASN A 489 9.96 -17.07 10.92
C ASN A 489 11.39 -17.61 10.84
N PHE A 490 12.37 -16.72 10.86
CA PHE A 490 13.79 -17.06 10.77
C PHE A 490 14.31 -17.97 11.91
N ALA A 491 13.57 -18.10 13.02
CA ALA A 491 13.91 -19.02 14.11
C ALA A 491 13.41 -20.45 13.91
N ASP A 492 12.70 -20.74 12.81
CA ASP A 492 12.18 -22.09 12.54
C ASP A 492 13.30 -23.08 12.19
N PRO A 493 13.10 -24.40 12.45
CA PRO A 493 14.14 -25.43 12.32
C PRO A 493 14.81 -25.56 10.96
N ASP A 494 14.13 -25.19 9.87
CA ASP A 494 14.62 -25.35 8.50
C ASP A 494 15.32 -24.09 7.95
N ARG A 495 15.44 -23.04 8.77
CA ARG A 495 16.04 -21.76 8.36
C ARG A 495 17.55 -21.71 8.57
N TYR A 496 18.05 -22.35 9.63
CA TYR A 496 19.47 -22.35 10.03
C TYR A 496 20.12 -20.96 10.21
N VAL A 497 19.35 -19.87 10.26
CA VAL A 497 19.83 -18.47 10.36
C VAL A 497 20.77 -18.28 11.55
N TYR A 498 20.41 -18.83 12.72
CA TYR A 498 21.27 -18.79 13.91
C TYR A 498 22.55 -19.61 13.73
N LEU A 499 22.50 -20.77 13.08
CA LEU A 499 23.69 -21.59 12.84
C LEU A 499 24.65 -20.89 11.88
N ARG A 500 24.10 -20.32 10.81
CA ARG A 500 24.82 -19.63 9.72
C ARG A 500 25.22 -18.20 10.04
N ARG A 501 24.91 -17.67 11.23
CA ARG A 501 25.20 -16.28 11.63
C ARG A 501 24.64 -15.22 10.67
N GLU A 502 23.48 -15.49 10.07
CA GLU A 502 22.84 -14.56 9.11
C GLU A 502 22.04 -13.45 9.81
N LEU A 503 21.68 -13.66 11.09
CA LEU A 503 20.98 -12.66 11.90
C LEU A 503 21.90 -11.50 12.25
N ILE A 504 21.41 -10.27 12.18
CA ILE A 504 21.99 -9.11 12.86
C ILE A 504 21.31 -9.03 14.24
N PRO A 505 21.98 -9.46 15.32
CA PRO A 505 21.31 -9.71 16.60
C PRO A 505 21.13 -8.44 17.44
N TRP A 506 20.00 -8.37 18.14
CA TRP A 506 19.76 -7.40 19.20
C TRP A 506 20.01 -8.06 20.55
N GLY A 507 21.24 -7.97 21.04
CA GLY A 507 21.68 -8.68 22.25
C GLY A 507 20.91 -8.32 23.54
N ASP A 508 20.20 -7.20 23.54
CA ASP A 508 19.35 -6.76 24.65
C ASP A 508 17.93 -7.34 24.62
N SER A 509 17.58 -8.09 23.57
CA SER A 509 16.20 -8.46 23.26
C SER A 509 16.06 -9.96 22.96
N CYS A 510 15.30 -10.67 23.79
CA CYS A 510 14.99 -12.09 23.63
C CYS A 510 13.81 -12.29 22.66
N LYS A 511 13.94 -13.22 21.70
CA LYS A 511 12.88 -13.52 20.72
C LYS A 511 11.74 -14.34 21.34
N LEU A 512 10.51 -13.90 21.09
CA LEU A 512 9.30 -14.52 21.63
C LEU A 512 8.77 -15.65 20.73
N ARG A 513 8.42 -16.79 21.34
CA ARG A 513 7.97 -18.03 20.69
C ARG A 513 6.48 -18.27 20.92
N PHE A 514 5.65 -17.66 20.10
CA PHE A 514 4.19 -17.85 20.15
C PHE A 514 3.73 -19.25 19.75
N GLY A 515 4.42 -19.90 18.80
CA GLY A 515 3.93 -21.12 18.15
C GLY A 515 2.88 -20.84 17.07
N LYS A 516 2.09 -21.84 16.71
CA LYS A 516 1.05 -21.79 15.67
C LYS A 516 -0.30 -21.32 16.22
N GLU A 517 -0.58 -21.64 17.49
CA GLU A 517 -1.84 -21.27 18.14
C GLU A 517 -1.63 -20.93 19.63
N PRO A 518 -2.62 -20.28 20.30
CA PRO A 518 -2.51 -19.93 21.71
C PRO A 518 -2.14 -21.08 22.66
N LYS A 519 -2.44 -22.33 22.30
CA LYS A 519 -2.12 -23.51 23.12
C LYS A 519 -0.63 -23.83 23.17
N ASP A 520 0.16 -23.39 22.20
CA ASP A 520 1.60 -23.68 22.12
C ASP A 520 2.42 -22.88 23.14
N CYS A 521 1.90 -21.73 23.60
CA CYS A 521 2.49 -20.91 24.66
C CYS A 521 1.43 -20.02 25.36
N PRO A 522 0.52 -20.60 26.17
CA PRO A 522 -0.68 -19.89 26.65
C PRO A 522 -0.39 -18.60 27.42
N TYR A 523 0.66 -18.60 28.25
CA TYR A 523 1.06 -17.42 29.02
C TYR A 523 1.43 -16.25 28.11
N LEU A 524 2.32 -16.48 27.13
CA LEU A 524 2.78 -15.44 26.21
C LEU A 524 1.62 -14.81 25.43
N TRP A 525 0.72 -15.62 24.90
CA TRP A 525 -0.46 -15.14 24.17
C TRP A 525 -1.36 -14.28 25.06
N GLN A 526 -1.62 -14.72 26.29
CA GLN A 526 -2.46 -13.97 27.23
C GLN A 526 -1.79 -12.66 27.67
N HIS A 527 -0.48 -12.69 27.97
CA HIS A 527 0.30 -11.52 28.37
C HIS A 527 0.33 -10.45 27.27
N MET A 528 0.59 -10.86 26.03
CA MET A 528 0.65 -9.94 24.88
C MET A 528 -0.73 -9.45 24.45
N LYS A 529 -1.78 -10.27 24.63
CA LYS A 529 -3.15 -9.83 24.46
C LYS A 529 -3.51 -8.74 25.48
N GLU A 530 -3.19 -8.94 26.76
CA GLU A 530 -3.46 -7.94 27.80
C GLU A 530 -2.67 -6.64 27.55
N TYR A 531 -1.41 -6.74 27.13
CA TYR A 531 -0.61 -5.60 26.69
C TYR A 531 -1.28 -4.83 25.56
N THR A 532 -1.73 -5.54 24.52
CA THR A 532 -2.42 -4.96 23.37
C THR A 532 -3.72 -4.27 23.78
N GLU A 533 -4.56 -4.96 24.58
CA GLU A 533 -5.85 -4.44 25.06
C GLU A 533 -5.68 -3.21 25.96
N LYS A 534 -4.68 -3.19 26.86
CA LYS A 534 -4.35 -2.02 27.69
C LYS A 534 -3.90 -0.84 26.83
N THR A 535 -3.12 -1.11 25.79
CA THR A 535 -2.59 -0.08 24.89
C THR A 535 -3.72 0.62 24.13
N VAL A 536 -4.62 -0.12 23.48
CA VAL A 536 -5.65 0.49 22.63
C VAL A 536 -6.84 1.10 23.37
N LYS A 537 -6.94 0.85 24.69
CA LYS A 537 -7.83 1.64 25.57
C LYS A 537 -7.37 3.08 25.67
N VAL A 538 -6.06 3.31 25.70
CA VAL A 538 -5.45 4.64 25.85
C VAL A 538 -5.24 5.33 24.50
N PHE A 539 -4.72 4.61 23.50
CA PHE A 539 -4.29 5.20 22.24
C PHE A 539 -5.28 4.96 21.11
N HIS A 540 -5.34 5.91 20.16
CA HIS A 540 -6.25 5.89 19.00
C HIS A 540 -5.72 5.03 17.85
N GLY A 541 -4.41 4.75 17.86
CA GLY A 541 -3.76 3.90 16.89
C GLY A 541 -2.57 3.14 17.47
N VAL A 542 -2.00 2.27 16.64
CA VAL A 542 -0.76 1.54 16.95
C VAL A 542 0.20 1.53 15.76
N ARG A 543 1.50 1.59 16.05
CA ARG A 543 2.56 1.30 15.09
C ARG A 543 3.07 -0.13 15.34
N LEU A 544 3.06 -0.97 14.31
CA LEU A 544 3.66 -2.30 14.37
C LEU A 544 5.15 -2.18 14.08
N ASP A 545 5.94 -2.28 15.14
CA ASP A 545 7.40 -2.29 15.06
C ASP A 545 7.89 -3.56 14.37
N ASN A 546 8.82 -3.41 13.42
CA ASN A 546 9.40 -4.51 12.66
C ASN A 546 8.35 -5.56 12.21
N CYS A 547 7.27 -5.08 11.58
CA CYS A 547 6.10 -5.89 11.25
C CYS A 547 6.44 -7.09 10.33
N HIS A 548 7.47 -6.95 9.50
CA HIS A 548 7.96 -7.99 8.61
C HIS A 548 8.62 -9.17 9.34
N SER A 549 8.99 -8.99 10.61
CA SER A 549 9.52 -10.07 11.47
C SER A 549 8.46 -10.66 12.41
N THR A 550 7.23 -10.13 12.38
CA THR A 550 6.11 -10.59 13.20
C THR A 550 5.32 -11.65 12.46
N PRO A 551 5.15 -12.87 13.02
CA PRO A 551 4.28 -13.87 12.41
C PRO A 551 2.86 -13.32 12.22
N ILE A 552 2.35 -13.41 10.99
CA ILE A 552 1.08 -12.77 10.61
C ILE A 552 -0.07 -13.22 11.51
N HIS A 553 -0.19 -14.51 11.81
CA HIS A 553 -1.29 -15.04 12.65
C HIS A 553 -1.27 -14.49 14.08
N VAL A 554 -0.09 -14.13 14.61
CA VAL A 554 0.04 -13.48 15.91
C VAL A 554 -0.47 -12.06 15.83
N ALA A 555 0.01 -11.28 14.85
CA ALA A 555 -0.42 -9.91 14.66
C ALA A 555 -1.93 -9.81 14.32
N GLU A 556 -2.47 -10.73 13.51
CA GLU A 556 -3.92 -10.83 13.24
C GLU A 556 -4.71 -11.00 14.54
N TYR A 557 -4.31 -11.93 15.40
CA TYR A 557 -5.00 -12.18 16.67
C TYR A 557 -4.96 -10.96 17.60
N MET A 558 -3.80 -10.31 17.73
CA MET A 558 -3.64 -9.14 18.60
C MET A 558 -4.44 -7.95 18.08
N LEU A 559 -4.43 -7.69 16.76
CA LEU A 559 -5.20 -6.61 16.15
C LEU A 559 -6.71 -6.89 16.17
N ASP A 560 -7.14 -8.15 16.04
CA ASP A 560 -8.55 -8.52 16.19
C ASP A 560 -9.02 -8.31 17.63
N ALA A 561 -8.18 -8.60 18.64
CA ALA A 561 -8.46 -8.26 20.04
C ALA A 561 -8.51 -6.74 20.24
N ALA A 562 -7.58 -6.01 19.61
CA ALA A 562 -7.53 -4.55 19.68
C ALA A 562 -8.77 -3.89 19.09
N ARG A 563 -9.21 -4.32 17.90
CA ARG A 563 -10.38 -3.76 17.19
C ARG A 563 -11.72 -4.08 17.87
N LYS A 564 -11.77 -5.10 18.73
CA LYS A 564 -12.96 -5.32 19.58
C LYS A 564 -13.13 -4.23 20.63
N ILE A 565 -12.03 -3.63 21.09
CA ILE A 565 -12.04 -2.51 22.04
C ILE A 565 -12.20 -1.19 21.28
N ARG A 566 -11.42 -0.99 20.21
CA ARG A 566 -11.43 0.22 19.39
C ARG A 566 -11.67 -0.14 17.91
N PRO A 567 -12.95 -0.19 17.45
CA PRO A 567 -13.26 -0.58 16.07
C PRO A 567 -12.59 0.29 14.99
N ASP A 568 -12.40 1.57 15.29
CA ASP A 568 -11.72 2.56 14.43
C ASP A 568 -10.22 2.70 14.72
N LEU A 569 -9.57 1.62 15.16
CA LEU A 569 -8.13 1.62 15.43
C LEU A 569 -7.34 1.93 14.14
N TYR A 570 -6.54 3.00 14.19
CA TYR A 570 -5.57 3.32 13.14
C TYR A 570 -4.32 2.46 13.27
N VAL A 571 -3.99 1.68 12.25
CA VAL A 571 -2.82 0.79 12.27
C VAL A 571 -1.79 1.25 11.25
N VAL A 572 -0.57 1.50 11.73
CA VAL A 572 0.60 1.83 10.93
C VAL A 572 1.62 0.69 11.04
N ALA A 573 2.35 0.39 9.97
CA ALA A 573 3.42 -0.60 10.04
C ALA A 573 4.74 -0.09 9.44
N GLU A 574 5.82 -0.45 10.11
CA GLU A 574 7.15 -0.48 9.51
C GLU A 574 7.32 -1.81 8.76
N LEU A 575 7.19 -1.74 7.44
CA LEU A 575 7.16 -2.91 6.58
C LEU A 575 8.00 -2.69 5.32
N PHE A 576 9.07 -3.47 5.21
CA PHE A 576 10.06 -3.39 4.14
C PHE A 576 10.28 -4.77 3.51
N THR A 577 9.32 -5.25 2.72
CA THR A 577 9.40 -6.59 2.11
C THR A 577 10.16 -6.61 0.78
N GLY A 578 10.44 -5.44 0.19
CA GLY A 578 10.99 -5.30 -1.16
C GLY A 578 10.00 -5.66 -2.29
N SER A 579 8.75 -6.01 -1.97
CA SER A 579 7.73 -6.41 -2.94
C SER A 579 6.36 -5.85 -2.57
N GLU A 580 5.78 -5.02 -3.42
CA GLU A 580 4.42 -4.47 -3.21
C GLU A 580 3.37 -5.59 -3.06
N CYS A 581 3.56 -6.73 -3.76
CA CYS A 581 2.67 -7.88 -3.61
C CYS A 581 2.74 -8.48 -2.20
N VAL A 582 3.93 -8.57 -1.59
CA VAL A 582 4.10 -9.10 -0.24
C VAL A 582 3.62 -8.08 0.80
N ASP A 583 3.90 -6.79 0.60
CA ASP A 583 3.34 -5.71 1.41
C ASP A 583 1.80 -5.80 1.47
N ASN A 584 1.16 -6.02 0.31
CA ASN A 584 -0.29 -6.16 0.22
C ASN A 584 -0.83 -7.39 0.98
N ILE A 585 -0.08 -8.49 1.08
CA ILE A 585 -0.47 -9.65 1.91
C ILE A 585 -0.57 -9.24 3.38
N PHE A 586 0.44 -8.54 3.91
CA PHE A 586 0.43 -8.04 5.29
C PHE A 586 -0.70 -7.02 5.49
N MET A 587 -0.85 -6.06 4.58
CA MET A 587 -1.93 -5.08 4.66
C MET A 587 -3.30 -5.74 4.67
N ASN A 588 -3.54 -6.66 3.74
CA ASN A 588 -4.79 -7.39 3.62
C ASN A 588 -5.06 -8.24 4.86
N LYS A 589 -4.11 -9.02 5.38
CA LYS A 589 -4.38 -9.88 6.54
C LYS A 589 -4.53 -9.08 7.84
N LEU A 590 -3.63 -8.11 8.07
CA LEU A 590 -3.57 -7.35 9.32
C LEU A 590 -4.52 -6.16 9.37
N GLY A 591 -5.01 -5.69 8.22
CA GLY A 591 -5.79 -4.47 8.10
C GLY A 591 -4.96 -3.21 8.39
N ILE A 592 -3.71 -3.17 7.92
CA ILE A 592 -2.85 -1.98 8.08
C ILE A 592 -3.42 -0.84 7.24
N ASN A 593 -3.56 0.34 7.84
CA ASN A 593 -4.10 1.51 7.16
C ASN A 593 -3.01 2.27 6.42
N SER A 594 -1.82 2.39 7.00
CA SER A 594 -0.71 3.15 6.41
C SER A 594 0.63 2.44 6.57
N LEU A 595 1.44 2.50 5.51
CA LEU A 595 2.84 2.06 5.56
C LEU A 595 3.76 3.26 5.75
N ILE A 596 4.78 3.11 6.59
CA ILE A 596 5.80 4.13 6.78
C ILE A 596 6.63 4.26 5.50
N ARG A 597 6.87 5.50 5.06
CA ARG A 597 7.75 5.85 3.95
C ARG A 597 8.68 6.95 4.43
N GLU A 598 9.94 6.96 3.98
CA GLU A 598 10.97 7.86 4.51
C GLU A 598 11.54 8.76 3.43
N ALA A 599 11.46 10.08 3.60
CA ALA A 599 12.03 11.03 2.67
C ALA A 599 13.57 10.99 2.67
N LEU A 600 14.19 10.61 3.79
CA LEU A 600 15.64 10.41 3.91
C LEU A 600 16.19 9.21 3.13
N SER A 601 15.31 8.36 2.58
CA SER A 601 15.71 7.29 1.65
C SER A 601 15.97 7.82 0.23
N ALA A 602 15.49 9.02 -0.11
CA ALA A 602 15.77 9.65 -1.40
C ALA A 602 17.25 10.05 -1.49
N ASN A 603 17.87 9.74 -2.63
CA ASN A 603 19.28 10.07 -2.88
C ASN A 603 19.46 11.51 -3.36
N ASP A 604 18.44 12.07 -4.02
CA ASP A 604 18.44 13.43 -4.55
C ASP A 604 17.03 14.07 -4.54
N CYS A 605 16.94 15.31 -5.01
CA CYS A 605 15.69 16.06 -5.10
C CYS A 605 14.65 15.39 -6.02
N GLN A 606 15.10 14.77 -7.11
CA GLN A 606 14.23 14.14 -8.09
C GLN A 606 13.59 12.88 -7.51
N ASP A 607 14.38 12.04 -6.84
CA ASP A 607 13.92 10.85 -6.14
C ASP A 607 12.85 11.19 -5.09
N GLN A 608 13.06 12.25 -4.30
CA GLN A 608 12.07 12.70 -3.31
C GLN A 608 10.77 13.19 -3.98
N GLY A 609 10.87 13.92 -5.09
CA GLY A 609 9.70 14.31 -5.90
C GLY A 609 8.94 13.10 -6.46
N ARG A 610 9.64 12.03 -6.86
CA ARG A 610 9.01 10.77 -7.30
C ARG A 610 8.25 10.06 -6.19
N LEU A 611 8.74 10.12 -4.94
CA LEU A 611 8.00 9.60 -3.78
C LEU A 611 6.69 10.36 -3.59
N VAL A 612 6.69 11.69 -3.71
CA VAL A 612 5.45 12.49 -3.68
C VAL A 612 4.53 12.14 -4.85
N TYR A 613 5.04 11.96 -6.06
CA TYR A 613 4.19 11.55 -7.18
C TYR A 613 3.53 10.18 -6.95
N LYS A 614 4.26 9.23 -6.37
CA LYS A 614 3.76 7.87 -6.11
C LYS A 614 2.73 7.81 -4.98
N TYR A 615 2.95 8.56 -3.90
CA TYR A 615 2.15 8.48 -2.68
C TYR A 615 1.23 9.69 -2.47
N GLY A 616 1.34 10.72 -3.31
CA GLY A 616 0.72 12.02 -3.11
C GLY A 616 -0.67 12.19 -3.70
N GLY A 617 -1.38 11.11 -4.05
CA GLY A 617 -2.77 11.18 -4.51
C GLY A 617 -2.96 11.00 -6.02
N THR A 618 -4.11 11.45 -6.53
CA THR A 618 -4.47 11.31 -7.95
C THR A 618 -3.81 12.39 -8.81
N SER A 619 -3.59 12.15 -10.10
CA SER A 619 -2.98 13.16 -10.98
C SER A 619 -3.89 14.38 -11.22
N VAL A 620 -3.30 15.56 -11.42
CA VAL A 620 -4.07 16.77 -11.80
C VAL A 620 -4.83 16.57 -13.10
N GLY A 621 -6.13 16.89 -13.09
CA GLY A 621 -7.02 16.72 -14.25
C GLY A 621 -7.53 15.30 -14.43
N SER A 622 -7.63 14.52 -13.34
CA SER A 622 -8.16 13.16 -13.37
C SER A 622 -9.61 13.12 -13.85
N PHE A 623 -10.03 11.98 -14.42
CA PHE A 623 -11.41 11.81 -14.89
C PHE A 623 -12.42 11.87 -13.73
N ILE A 624 -13.57 12.52 -13.99
CA ILE A 624 -14.64 12.64 -13.00
C ILE A 624 -15.35 11.30 -12.86
N GLN A 625 -15.25 10.69 -11.68
CA GLN A 625 -15.79 9.35 -11.45
C GLN A 625 -17.28 9.37 -11.10
N PRO A 626 -18.08 8.45 -11.67
CA PRO A 626 -19.49 8.30 -11.32
C PRO A 626 -19.68 7.61 -9.95
N ARG A 627 -20.91 7.67 -9.41
CA ARG A 627 -21.26 7.03 -8.12
C ARG A 627 -21.10 5.51 -8.13
N VAL A 628 -21.44 4.89 -9.26
CA VAL A 628 -21.29 3.45 -9.50
C VAL A 628 -20.09 3.27 -10.41
N GLN A 629 -19.04 2.65 -9.90
CA GLN A 629 -17.81 2.43 -10.66
C GLN A 629 -17.15 1.10 -10.26
N PRO A 630 -16.25 0.56 -11.11
CA PRO A 630 -15.46 -0.60 -10.74
C PRO A 630 -14.69 -0.37 -9.45
N LEU A 631 -14.54 -1.43 -8.64
CA LEU A 631 -13.56 -1.45 -7.56
C LEU A 631 -12.19 -1.73 -8.18
N LEU A 632 -11.28 -0.75 -8.11
CA LEU A 632 -9.95 -0.84 -8.68
C LEU A 632 -8.90 -1.07 -7.57
N PRO A 633 -7.80 -1.78 -7.87
CA PRO A 633 -6.67 -1.88 -6.96
C PRO A 633 -6.12 -0.49 -6.61
N THR A 634 -5.68 -0.32 -5.36
CA THR A 634 -5.11 0.94 -4.87
C THR A 634 -3.73 0.70 -4.30
N THR A 635 -2.84 1.70 -4.40
CA THR A 635 -1.56 1.69 -3.67
C THR A 635 -1.81 1.83 -2.17
N ALA A 636 -0.92 1.25 -1.37
CA ALA A 636 -0.91 1.43 0.08
C ALA A 636 -0.85 2.93 0.44
N HIS A 637 -1.79 3.39 1.29
CA HIS A 637 -1.69 4.73 1.87
C HIS A 637 -0.39 4.85 2.67
N ALA A 638 0.24 6.02 2.59
CA ALA A 638 1.53 6.27 3.21
C ALA A 638 1.39 7.11 4.48
N LEU A 639 2.23 6.85 5.47
CA LEU A 639 2.63 7.82 6.47
C LEU A 639 4.04 8.27 6.10
N PHE A 640 4.14 9.39 5.41
CA PHE A 640 5.37 9.85 4.79
C PHE A 640 6.18 10.72 5.76
N PHE A 641 7.24 10.14 6.32
CA PHE A 641 8.13 10.80 7.25
C PHE A 641 9.18 11.64 6.54
N ASP A 642 9.41 12.86 7.03
CA ASP A 642 10.65 13.57 6.72
C ASP A 642 11.86 12.87 7.34
N GLN A 643 11.80 12.56 8.64
CA GLN A 643 12.78 11.77 9.39
C GLN A 643 12.06 10.82 10.35
N THR A 644 12.38 9.53 10.30
CA THR A 644 11.97 8.57 11.35
C THR A 644 12.96 8.59 12.52
N HIS A 645 12.56 8.04 13.66
CA HIS A 645 13.43 8.03 14.85
C HIS A 645 14.67 7.12 14.70
N ASP A 646 14.70 6.23 13.70
CA ASP A 646 15.87 5.38 13.38
C ASP A 646 16.84 6.03 12.40
N ASN A 647 16.41 7.09 11.70
CA ASN A 647 17.26 7.76 10.73
C ASN A 647 18.33 8.64 11.41
N GLU A 648 19.51 8.71 10.81
CA GLU A 648 20.56 9.70 11.13
C GLU A 648 20.01 11.14 11.06
N SER A 649 20.68 12.09 11.71
CA SER A 649 20.27 13.50 11.63
C SER A 649 20.39 13.99 10.17
N PRO A 650 19.33 14.59 9.58
CA PRO A 650 19.40 15.20 8.26
C PRO A 650 20.48 16.29 8.16
N VAL A 651 20.79 16.93 9.29
CA VAL A 651 21.85 17.94 9.40
C VAL A 651 23.21 17.31 9.07
N GLU A 652 23.47 16.09 9.54
CA GLU A 652 24.71 15.35 9.30
C GLU A 652 24.69 14.64 7.94
N LYS A 653 23.56 13.98 7.61
CA LYS A 653 23.41 13.19 6.39
C LYS A 653 23.35 14.05 5.12
N ARG A 654 22.76 15.24 5.20
CA ARG A 654 22.57 16.17 4.09
C ARG A 654 23.21 17.52 4.38
N SER A 655 22.43 18.44 4.93
CA SER A 655 22.88 19.77 5.38
C SER A 655 21.82 20.42 6.29
N PRO A 656 22.17 21.43 7.10
CA PRO A 656 21.23 22.25 7.86
C PRO A 656 20.19 23.00 7.00
N TYR A 657 20.43 23.18 5.70
CA TYR A 657 19.56 23.94 4.79
C TYR A 657 18.44 23.07 4.18
N ASP A 658 18.55 21.74 4.27
CA ASP A 658 17.60 20.80 3.67
C ASP A 658 16.32 20.51 4.47
N PRO A 659 16.30 20.52 5.82
CA PRO A 659 15.15 20.04 6.58
C PRO A 659 13.83 20.74 6.25
N PHE A 660 13.87 22.04 6.01
CA PHE A 660 12.67 22.81 5.66
C PHE A 660 12.16 22.54 4.24
N PRO A 661 12.96 22.67 3.15
CA PRO A 661 12.48 22.31 1.81
C PRO A 661 12.08 20.84 1.69
N SER A 662 12.79 19.92 2.35
CA SER A 662 12.37 18.50 2.41
C SER A 662 11.02 18.31 3.10
N SER A 663 10.77 19.03 4.21
CA SER A 663 9.45 19.05 4.86
C SER A 663 8.36 19.62 3.97
N ALA A 664 8.66 20.67 3.21
CA ALA A 664 7.70 21.30 2.31
C ALA A 664 7.30 20.34 1.18
N ILE A 665 8.25 19.59 0.63
CA ILE A 665 7.99 18.52 -0.35
C ILE A 665 7.05 17.46 0.23
N VAL A 666 7.35 16.96 1.44
CA VAL A 666 6.52 15.96 2.13
C VAL A 666 5.10 16.49 2.41
N ALA A 667 4.97 17.73 2.89
CA ALA A 667 3.69 18.37 3.21
C ALA A 667 2.75 18.54 1.99
N MET A 668 3.30 18.50 0.78
CA MET A 668 2.52 18.61 -0.46
C MET A 668 1.97 17.27 -0.96
N ALA A 669 2.32 16.15 -0.35
CA ALA A 669 1.71 14.86 -0.67
C ALA A 669 0.26 14.75 -0.13
N CYS A 670 -0.65 14.11 -0.87
CA CYS A 670 -1.96 13.68 -0.36
C CYS A 670 -1.88 12.34 0.37
N CYS A 671 -1.19 12.34 1.51
CA CYS A 671 -1.14 11.23 2.44
C CYS A 671 -0.83 11.76 3.85
N ALA A 672 -0.89 10.92 4.86
CA ALA A 672 -0.39 11.28 6.19
C ALA A 672 1.10 11.66 6.13
N THR A 673 1.51 12.60 6.98
CA THR A 673 2.90 13.05 7.11
C THR A 673 3.45 12.80 8.50
N GLY A 674 4.76 12.56 8.60
CA GLY A 674 5.44 12.21 9.84
C GLY A 674 6.74 12.98 10.06
N SER A 675 7.14 13.19 11.31
CA SER A 675 8.45 13.73 11.69
C SER A 675 8.90 13.15 13.04
N ASN A 676 10.19 13.22 13.33
CA ASN A 676 10.75 12.89 14.64
C ASN A 676 11.01 14.16 15.46
N ARG A 677 10.70 14.12 16.76
CA ARG A 677 11.01 15.21 17.70
C ARG A 677 12.52 15.50 17.68
N GLY A 678 12.88 16.76 17.43
CA GLY A 678 14.27 17.19 17.24
C GLY A 678 14.62 17.53 15.79
N TYR A 679 13.89 17.01 14.80
CA TYR A 679 14.01 17.41 13.40
C TYR A 679 13.75 18.92 13.26
N ASP A 680 12.61 19.38 13.78
CA ASP A 680 12.17 20.77 13.64
C ASP A 680 13.11 21.74 14.37
N GLN A 681 13.80 21.27 15.40
CA GLN A 681 14.78 22.05 16.15
C GLN A 681 16.18 22.00 15.53
N LEU A 682 16.39 21.24 14.45
CA LEU A 682 17.70 21.03 13.80
C LEU A 682 18.74 20.42 14.75
N VAL A 683 18.38 19.32 15.43
CA VAL A 683 19.33 18.60 16.29
C VAL A 683 20.43 17.96 15.43
N PRO A 684 21.72 18.32 15.62
CA PRO A 684 22.79 17.98 14.69
C PRO A 684 23.42 16.60 14.95
N HIS A 685 22.68 15.69 15.57
CA HIS A 685 23.11 14.32 15.86
C HIS A 685 21.90 13.40 15.97
N HIS A 686 22.11 12.11 15.74
CA HIS A 686 21.06 11.11 15.91
C HIS A 686 20.59 11.02 17.38
N ILE A 687 19.28 11.12 17.59
CA ILE A 687 18.64 10.96 18.91
C ILE A 687 18.38 9.47 19.13
N HIS A 688 19.42 8.78 19.62
CA HIS A 688 19.42 7.31 19.67
C HIS A 688 18.46 6.76 20.73
N VAL A 689 17.61 5.81 20.34
CA VAL A 689 16.65 5.11 21.21
C VAL A 689 17.27 4.37 22.41
N VAL A 690 18.59 4.11 22.39
CA VAL A 690 19.36 3.43 23.43
C VAL A 690 20.15 4.44 24.24
N ASN A 691 21.05 5.18 23.59
CA ASN A 691 22.10 5.95 24.28
C ASN A 691 21.69 7.37 24.70
N GLU A 692 20.60 7.91 24.17
CA GLU A 692 20.15 9.25 24.57
C GLU A 692 19.44 9.20 25.92
N GLU A 693 19.82 10.10 26.82
CA GLU A 693 19.28 10.22 28.19
C GLU A 693 18.80 11.64 28.51
N ARG A 694 19.14 12.62 27.66
CA ARG A 694 18.74 14.01 27.87
C ARG A 694 17.27 14.19 27.56
N LEU A 695 16.63 15.09 28.28
CA LEU A 695 15.20 15.33 28.15
C LEU A 695 14.89 16.26 26.98
N TYR A 696 13.69 16.11 26.40
CA TYR A 696 13.16 17.13 25.50
C TYR A 696 12.89 18.44 26.25
N MET A 697 12.98 19.56 25.54
CA MET A 697 12.63 20.88 26.07
C MET A 697 11.10 21.09 26.06
N SER A 698 10.60 21.87 27.02
CA SER A 698 9.19 22.25 27.17
C SER A 698 8.86 23.52 26.40
N TRP A 699 7.59 23.71 26.03
CA TRP A 699 7.14 24.93 25.37
C TRP A 699 7.13 26.12 26.34
N ALA A 700 7.55 27.29 25.86
CA ALA A 700 7.44 28.57 26.53
C ALA A 700 6.74 29.60 25.63
N THR A 701 6.04 30.54 26.26
CA THR A 701 5.28 31.61 25.58
C THR A 701 6.04 32.92 25.47
N TRP A 702 7.27 33.00 25.99
CA TRP A 702 8.12 34.19 25.90
C TRP A 702 9.23 34.02 24.85
N ASP A 703 9.79 35.14 24.38
CA ASP A 703 10.57 35.21 23.13
C ASP A 703 11.94 34.54 23.15
N LEU A 704 12.66 34.60 24.27
CA LEU A 704 14.02 34.05 24.41
C LEU A 704 14.08 33.13 25.63
N PRO A 705 13.50 31.92 25.52
CA PRO A 705 13.55 30.94 26.59
C PRO A 705 14.93 30.30 26.67
N GLU A 706 15.42 30.15 27.90
CA GLU A 706 16.59 29.35 28.23
C GLU A 706 16.17 27.90 28.52
N PRO A 707 17.07 26.91 28.35
CA PRO A 707 16.81 25.53 28.76
C PRO A 707 16.30 25.47 30.21
N PRO A 708 15.23 24.71 30.50
CA PRO A 708 14.66 23.62 29.70
C PRO A 708 13.56 24.01 28.71
N PHE A 709 13.42 25.29 28.36
CA PHE A 709 12.30 25.79 27.57
C PHE A 709 12.70 26.15 26.13
N MET A 710 11.73 26.09 25.21
CA MET A 710 11.86 26.47 23.81
C MET A 710 10.55 27.05 23.26
N ASN A 711 10.61 27.71 22.10
CA ASN A 711 9.44 28.26 21.39
C ASN A 711 9.57 28.09 19.86
N ASP A 712 8.76 28.80 19.09
CA ASP A 712 8.69 28.76 17.63
C ASP A 712 9.95 29.28 16.91
N LYS A 713 10.81 30.03 17.60
CA LYS A 713 12.06 30.59 17.05
C LYS A 713 13.21 29.59 16.94
N PHE A 714 13.03 28.37 17.45
CA PHE A 714 14.07 27.33 17.43
C PHE A 714 14.03 26.57 16.11
N GLY A 715 15.13 26.60 15.36
CA GLY A 715 15.28 25.86 14.09
C GLY A 715 14.24 26.27 13.06
N ILE A 716 13.46 25.30 12.60
CA ILE A 716 12.38 25.46 11.61
C ILE A 716 10.99 25.32 12.23
N THR A 717 10.86 25.37 13.56
CA THR A 717 9.60 25.12 14.28
C THR A 717 8.45 25.99 13.75
N ALA A 718 8.65 27.30 13.60
CA ALA A 718 7.66 28.21 13.00
C ALA A 718 7.28 27.82 11.55
N GLY A 719 8.27 27.47 10.72
CA GLY A 719 8.03 27.02 9.35
C GLY A 719 7.26 25.70 9.28
N LYS A 720 7.57 24.76 10.19
CA LYS A 720 6.87 23.47 10.27
C LYS A 720 5.41 23.65 10.67
N LYS A 721 5.10 24.59 11.57
CA LYS A 721 3.73 24.99 11.89
C LYS A 721 2.94 25.42 10.66
N ILE A 722 3.52 26.28 9.82
CA ILE A 722 2.88 26.75 8.58
C ILE A 722 2.65 25.59 7.62
N LEU A 723 3.64 24.70 7.45
CA LEU A 723 3.52 23.52 6.60
C LEU A 723 2.43 22.55 7.08
N ASN A 724 2.37 22.28 8.38
CA ASN A 724 1.38 21.39 8.98
C ASN A 724 -0.04 21.97 8.82
N GLN A 725 -0.22 23.27 9.10
CA GLN A 725 -1.50 23.96 8.91
C GLN A 725 -1.93 23.98 7.45
N LEU A 726 -1.01 24.25 6.53
CA LEU A 726 -1.28 24.19 5.10
C LEU A 726 -1.70 22.78 4.68
N HIS A 727 -0.94 21.76 5.07
CA HIS A 727 -1.22 20.38 4.69
C HIS A 727 -2.58 19.90 5.26
N TYR A 728 -2.90 20.22 6.53
CA TYR A 728 -4.22 19.99 7.13
C TYR A 728 -5.33 20.69 6.33
N GLN A 729 -5.19 21.99 6.08
CA GLN A 729 -6.18 22.78 5.35
C GLN A 729 -6.43 22.22 3.95
N LEU A 730 -5.37 21.89 3.22
CA LEU A 730 -5.47 21.30 1.88
C LEU A 730 -6.17 19.94 1.90
N GLY A 731 -5.86 19.10 2.90
CA GLY A 731 -6.52 17.81 3.09
C GLY A 731 -8.02 17.93 3.37
N VAL A 732 -8.42 18.69 4.40
CA VAL A 732 -9.84 18.83 4.79
C VAL A 732 -10.69 19.59 3.77
N THR A 733 -10.07 20.45 2.95
CA THR A 733 -10.78 21.17 1.88
C THR A 733 -10.77 20.45 0.53
N GLY A 734 -10.19 19.24 0.45
CA GLY A 734 -10.29 18.35 -0.71
C GLY A 734 -9.33 18.67 -1.85
N PHE A 735 -8.12 19.17 -1.57
CA PHE A 735 -7.03 19.28 -2.55
C PHE A 735 -6.34 17.92 -2.74
N SER A 736 -7.04 17.02 -3.44
CA SER A 736 -6.67 15.60 -3.57
C SER A 736 -5.82 15.28 -4.81
N GLU A 737 -5.65 16.21 -5.74
CA GLU A 737 -4.86 16.00 -6.96
C GLU A 737 -3.44 16.58 -6.86
N VAL A 738 -2.43 15.85 -7.32
CA VAL A 738 -1.02 16.24 -7.27
C VAL A 738 -0.33 16.18 -8.64
N TYR A 739 0.56 17.15 -8.87
CA TYR A 739 1.48 17.19 -10.00
C TYR A 739 2.87 17.61 -9.50
N VAL A 740 3.92 16.95 -10.00
CA VAL A 740 5.31 17.19 -9.63
C VAL A 740 6.10 17.56 -10.87
N ASP A 741 6.78 18.70 -10.83
CA ASP A 741 7.60 19.24 -11.92
C ASP A 741 9.03 19.53 -11.44
N GLN A 742 10.02 18.87 -12.03
CA GLN A 742 11.43 19.12 -11.73
C GLN A 742 11.90 20.37 -12.50
N LEU A 743 12.30 21.42 -11.79
CA LEU A 743 12.73 22.69 -12.39
C LEU A 743 14.24 22.76 -12.63
N SER A 744 15.04 22.16 -11.76
CA SER A 744 16.51 22.07 -11.84
C SER A 744 17.01 20.80 -11.14
N HIS A 745 18.32 20.59 -10.98
CA HIS A 745 18.83 19.45 -10.20
C HIS A 745 18.35 19.47 -8.74
N ASP A 746 18.29 20.65 -8.11
CA ASP A 746 17.96 20.82 -6.69
C ASP A 746 16.63 21.55 -6.47
N THR A 747 15.77 21.68 -7.48
CA THR A 747 14.53 22.45 -7.37
C THR A 747 13.35 21.70 -7.97
N VAL A 748 12.31 21.54 -7.17
CA VAL A 748 11.06 20.89 -7.54
C VAL A 748 9.88 21.82 -7.26
N ALA A 749 8.91 21.81 -8.17
CA ALA A 749 7.60 22.42 -8.00
C ALA A 749 6.55 21.32 -7.82
N ILE A 750 5.70 21.46 -6.81
CA ILE A 750 4.63 20.51 -6.52
C ILE A 750 3.31 21.28 -6.43
N THR A 751 2.35 20.87 -7.25
CA THR A 751 1.01 21.44 -7.28
C THR A 751 0.06 20.51 -6.53
N ARG A 752 -0.64 21.03 -5.54
CA ARG A 752 -1.87 20.44 -5.00
C ARG A 752 -3.08 21.16 -5.58
N HIS A 753 -3.98 20.41 -6.21
CA HIS A 753 -5.13 20.92 -6.94
C HIS A 753 -6.44 20.40 -6.33
N ASN A 754 -7.44 21.27 -6.25
CA ASN A 754 -8.78 20.89 -5.81
C ASN A 754 -9.66 20.58 -7.04
N PRO A 755 -10.12 19.34 -7.24
CA PRO A 755 -10.89 18.96 -8.43
C PRO A 755 -12.30 19.62 -8.49
N ILE A 756 -12.79 20.18 -7.37
CA ILE A 756 -14.12 20.79 -7.29
C ILE A 756 -14.06 22.28 -7.62
N ASN A 757 -13.14 23.05 -7.03
CA ASN A 757 -13.08 24.49 -7.27
C ASN A 757 -11.97 24.92 -8.25
N HIS A 758 -11.05 24.02 -8.58
CA HIS A 758 -9.88 24.23 -9.44
C HIS A 758 -8.89 25.28 -8.97
N ASP A 759 -8.98 25.70 -7.71
CA ASP A 759 -7.89 26.44 -7.09
C ASP A 759 -6.72 25.47 -6.86
N SER A 760 -5.49 26.00 -6.89
CA SER A 760 -4.27 25.21 -6.73
C SER A 760 -3.29 25.92 -5.80
N TYR A 761 -2.55 25.13 -5.04
CA TYR A 761 -1.39 25.59 -4.28
C TYR A 761 -0.15 24.99 -4.94
N VAL A 762 0.76 25.86 -5.38
CA VAL A 762 2.01 25.46 -6.02
C VAL A 762 3.16 25.81 -5.09
N MET A 763 3.80 24.78 -4.56
CA MET A 763 4.97 24.88 -3.71
C MET A 763 6.20 24.69 -4.57
N VAL A 764 7.17 25.60 -4.50
CA VAL A 764 8.50 25.42 -5.08
C VAL A 764 9.49 25.34 -3.93
N ALA A 765 10.29 24.27 -3.91
CA ALA A 765 11.34 24.04 -2.92
C ALA A 765 12.68 23.89 -3.62
N ARG A 766 13.70 24.61 -3.13
CA ARG A 766 15.10 24.36 -3.48
C ARG A 766 15.80 23.63 -2.35
N THR A 767 16.08 22.36 -2.57
CA THR A 767 16.67 21.45 -1.58
C THR A 767 18.18 21.67 -1.45
N ALA A 768 18.78 21.03 -0.44
CA ALA A 768 20.21 21.11 -0.15
C ALA A 768 20.74 19.76 0.37
N PHE A 769 20.63 18.72 -0.47
CA PHE A 769 21.05 17.35 -0.15
C PHE A 769 22.53 17.24 0.21
N HIS A 770 23.34 18.23 -0.18
CA HIS A 770 24.70 18.41 0.25
C HIS A 770 24.88 19.82 0.81
N HIS A 771 25.88 20.00 1.67
CA HIS A 771 26.29 21.31 2.15
C HIS A 771 26.63 22.24 0.96
N PRO A 772 25.91 23.35 0.78
CA PRO A 772 26.15 24.23 -0.36
C PRO A 772 27.51 24.91 -0.26
N HIS A 773 28.30 24.87 -1.34
CA HIS A 773 29.59 25.58 -1.40
C HIS A 773 29.43 27.09 -1.19
N ASN A 774 28.34 27.67 -1.72
CA ASN A 774 27.94 29.05 -1.49
C ASN A 774 26.44 29.11 -1.13
N PRO A 775 26.09 29.26 0.16
CA PRO A 775 24.70 29.36 0.61
C PRO A 775 23.91 30.54 0.01
N LYS A 776 24.59 31.52 -0.60
CA LYS A 776 23.97 32.70 -1.24
C LYS A 776 23.78 32.53 -2.75
N GLU A 777 24.13 31.37 -3.31
CA GLU A 777 24.00 31.12 -4.74
C GLU A 777 22.53 31.03 -5.17
N THR A 778 22.16 31.79 -6.20
CA THR A 778 20.81 31.74 -6.79
C THR A 778 20.77 30.87 -8.05
N GLY A 779 21.87 30.74 -8.79
CA GLY A 779 21.92 29.94 -10.02
C GLY A 779 20.88 30.35 -11.07
N TYR A 780 20.68 29.50 -12.08
CA TYR A 780 19.57 29.63 -13.03
C TYR A 780 18.54 28.53 -12.78
N ILE A 781 17.29 28.94 -12.56
CA ILE A 781 16.13 28.06 -12.48
C ILE A 781 15.18 28.51 -13.60
N ARG A 782 14.74 27.56 -14.44
CA ARG A 782 13.84 27.93 -15.54
C ARG A 782 12.55 28.56 -15.00
N PRO A 783 11.97 29.57 -15.67
CA PRO A 783 10.69 30.12 -15.26
C PRO A 783 9.59 29.04 -15.22
N LEU A 784 8.71 29.14 -14.24
CA LEU A 784 7.55 28.25 -14.08
C LEU A 784 6.30 28.93 -14.65
N THR A 785 5.62 28.26 -15.57
CA THR A 785 4.37 28.76 -16.18
C THR A 785 3.17 28.09 -15.52
N LEU A 786 2.25 28.88 -15.01
CA LEU A 786 1.02 28.42 -14.34
C LEU A 786 -0.22 28.93 -15.10
N ASP A 787 -1.14 28.03 -15.45
CA ASP A 787 -2.38 28.37 -16.15
C ASP A 787 -3.42 29.00 -15.21
N GLY A 788 -3.28 30.30 -14.98
CA GLY A 788 -4.21 31.11 -14.22
C GLY A 788 -3.57 32.31 -13.55
N ASP A 789 -4.31 32.90 -12.62
CA ASP A 789 -3.88 34.07 -11.87
C ASP A 789 -3.32 33.65 -10.51
N ILE A 790 -2.11 34.10 -10.19
CA ILE A 790 -1.57 33.99 -8.84
C ILE A 790 -2.18 35.12 -8.01
N THR A 791 -2.99 34.76 -7.01
CA THR A 791 -3.70 35.75 -6.17
C THR A 791 -2.92 36.11 -4.92
N GLU A 792 -2.05 35.21 -4.47
CA GLU A 792 -1.42 35.27 -3.16
C GLU A 792 -0.15 34.43 -3.13
N ILE A 793 0.86 34.92 -2.42
CA ILE A 793 1.99 34.11 -1.95
C ILE A 793 1.68 33.77 -0.50
N VAL A 794 1.27 32.52 -0.28
CA VAL A 794 0.82 32.00 1.01
C VAL A 794 1.92 32.15 2.03
N PHE A 795 3.12 31.71 1.66
CA PHE A 795 4.34 32.09 2.36
C PHE A 795 5.55 31.98 1.44
N GLU A 796 6.60 32.71 1.81
CA GLU A 796 7.95 32.47 1.33
C GLU A 796 8.90 32.41 2.52
N ALA A 797 9.88 31.53 2.42
CA ALA A 797 10.81 31.28 3.50
C ALA A 797 12.21 31.03 2.95
N LYS A 798 13.19 31.57 3.67
CA LYS A 798 14.60 31.50 3.33
C LYS A 798 15.41 31.16 4.57
N PHE A 799 16.30 30.18 4.42
CA PHE A 799 17.27 29.87 5.47
C PHE A 799 18.36 30.93 5.57
N SER A 800 18.66 31.31 6.81
CA SER A 800 19.72 32.24 7.17
C SER A 800 20.60 31.64 8.27
N MET A 801 21.87 32.05 8.28
CA MET A 801 22.85 31.66 9.30
C MET A 801 23.48 32.92 9.89
N THR A 802 23.64 32.96 11.21
CA THR A 802 24.35 34.01 11.94
C THR A 802 25.66 33.48 12.51
N ASP A 803 26.75 34.24 12.43
CA ASP A 803 28.04 33.88 13.01
C ASP A 803 28.10 34.08 14.54
N GLY A 804 27.05 34.67 15.12
CA GLY A 804 27.00 35.06 16.54
C GLY A 804 26.85 33.89 17.53
N TYR A 805 26.50 32.70 17.06
CA TYR A 805 26.26 31.54 17.91
C TYR A 805 26.97 30.30 17.37
N LYS A 806 27.42 29.42 18.28
CA LYS A 806 27.97 28.11 17.95
C LYS A 806 27.19 27.04 18.69
N TYR A 807 27.07 25.87 18.07
CA TYR A 807 26.42 24.74 18.69
C TYR A 807 27.27 24.18 19.84
N GLU A 808 26.67 24.10 21.02
CA GLU A 808 27.21 23.39 22.17
C GLU A 808 26.17 22.39 22.68
N LYS A 809 26.56 21.12 22.82
CA LYS A 809 25.65 20.05 23.26
C LYS A 809 25.30 20.26 24.74
N ASN A 810 24.03 20.56 25.04
CA ASN A 810 23.60 20.72 26.42
C ASN A 810 23.65 19.36 27.15
N PRO A 811 24.12 19.29 28.41
CA PRO A 811 24.31 18.03 29.13
C PRO A 811 23.00 17.40 29.66
N LYS A 812 21.90 18.16 29.75
CA LYS A 812 20.63 17.70 30.34
C LYS A 812 19.47 17.69 29.37
N TYR A 813 19.49 18.56 28.36
CA TYR A 813 18.41 18.74 27.41
C TYR A 813 18.89 18.57 25.98
N ILE A 814 18.00 18.08 25.13
CA ILE A 814 18.27 17.97 23.69
C ILE A 814 18.05 19.35 23.07
N ASN A 815 19.13 19.95 22.56
CA ASN A 815 19.13 21.24 21.90
C ASN A 815 19.65 21.13 20.45
N GLY A 816 19.11 21.99 19.58
CA GLY A 816 19.48 22.06 18.18
C GLY A 816 20.44 23.19 17.85
N LEU A 817 20.64 23.46 16.55
CA LEU A 817 21.55 24.49 16.06
C LEU A 817 20.98 25.90 16.31
N PRO A 818 21.60 26.73 17.18
CA PRO A 818 21.08 28.07 17.50
C PRO A 818 21.42 29.12 16.42
N ASN A 819 22.36 28.83 15.53
CA ASN A 819 22.89 29.76 14.54
C ASN A 819 22.16 29.71 13.20
N TYR A 820 21.26 28.73 13.01
CA TYR A 820 20.42 28.60 11.82
C TYR A 820 18.99 28.96 12.18
N TYR A 821 18.38 29.81 11.35
CA TYR A 821 17.00 30.24 11.52
C TYR A 821 16.33 30.46 10.17
N LEU A 822 15.01 30.44 10.17
CA LEU A 822 14.20 30.61 8.98
C LEU A 822 13.59 32.01 8.95
N ASP A 823 13.91 32.79 7.92
CA ASP A 823 13.24 34.07 7.65
C ASP A 823 11.95 33.77 6.87
N ILE A 824 10.80 33.97 7.51
CA ILE A 824 9.49 33.63 6.96
C ILE A 824 8.65 34.90 6.75
N ARG A 825 7.94 34.96 5.63
CA ARG A 825 6.91 35.97 5.38
C ARG A 825 5.66 35.29 4.82
N GLU A 826 4.50 35.65 5.34
CA GLU A 826 3.20 35.02 5.01
C GLU A 826 2.23 36.03 4.39
N ASN A 827 1.24 35.52 3.65
CA ASN A 827 0.11 36.27 3.09
C ASN A 827 0.55 37.51 2.28
N LEU A 828 1.53 37.35 1.39
CA LEU A 828 2.08 38.43 0.59
C LEU A 828 1.32 38.59 -0.74
N SER A 829 1.25 39.82 -1.24
CA SER A 829 0.87 40.05 -2.64
C SER A 829 1.99 39.56 -3.58
N PRO A 830 1.67 39.16 -4.82
CA PRO A 830 2.68 38.69 -5.78
C PRO A 830 3.85 39.66 -6.02
N GLU A 831 3.61 40.97 -5.89
CA GLU A 831 4.61 42.03 -6.09
C GLU A 831 5.52 42.23 -4.87
N ALA A 832 5.09 41.79 -3.68
CA ALA A 832 5.83 41.97 -2.42
C ALA A 832 6.88 40.87 -2.17
N SER A 833 6.94 39.85 -3.02
CA SER A 833 7.90 38.76 -2.91
C SER A 833 9.34 39.24 -2.99
N GLY A 834 10.21 38.69 -2.13
CA GLY A 834 11.66 38.84 -2.29
C GLY A 834 12.28 37.71 -3.11
N LEU A 835 11.63 36.55 -3.13
CA LEU A 835 12.18 35.33 -3.72
C LEU A 835 11.87 35.19 -5.21
N ILE A 836 10.65 35.57 -5.63
CA ILE A 836 10.16 35.39 -6.99
C ILE A 836 9.65 36.70 -7.60
N LYS A 837 9.50 36.74 -8.92
CA LYS A 837 8.79 37.79 -9.65
C LYS A 837 7.71 37.15 -10.51
N VAL A 838 6.49 37.65 -10.41
CA VAL A 838 5.35 37.16 -11.18
C VAL A 838 5.08 38.11 -12.35
N ARG A 839 4.98 37.57 -13.57
CA ARG A 839 4.57 38.31 -14.77
C ARG A 839 3.37 37.63 -15.42
N LYS A 840 2.43 38.41 -15.92
CA LYS A 840 1.24 37.87 -16.61
C LYS A 840 1.51 37.72 -18.11
N GLN A 841 1.16 36.58 -18.69
CA GLN A 841 1.22 36.30 -20.12
C GLN A 841 -0.10 35.67 -20.57
N GLY A 842 -1.01 36.49 -21.11
CA GLY A 842 -2.36 36.04 -21.47
C GLY A 842 -3.14 35.61 -20.23
N ASP A 843 -3.66 34.38 -20.25
CA ASP A 843 -4.39 33.74 -19.15
C ASP A 843 -3.46 32.97 -18.17
N SER A 844 -2.15 33.01 -18.39
CA SER A 844 -1.15 32.30 -17.57
C SER A 844 -0.26 33.29 -16.80
N SER A 845 0.26 32.85 -15.66
CA SER A 845 1.25 33.55 -14.84
C SER A 845 2.62 32.89 -14.98
N ILE A 846 3.66 33.68 -15.20
CA ILE A 846 5.06 33.24 -15.27
C ILE A 846 5.73 33.64 -13.96
N VAL A 847 6.37 32.67 -13.30
CA VAL A 847 7.14 32.84 -12.07
C VAL A 847 8.62 32.76 -12.39
N ASP A 848 9.34 33.87 -12.20
CA ASP A 848 10.80 33.93 -12.30
C ASP A 848 11.44 33.90 -10.91
N PHE A 849 12.51 33.13 -10.75
CA PHE A 849 13.23 33.00 -9.49
C PHE A 849 14.38 34.02 -9.44
N HIS A 850 14.41 34.86 -8.39
CA HIS A 850 15.40 35.93 -8.27
C HIS A 850 16.40 35.69 -7.14
N THR A 851 15.96 35.68 -5.87
CA THR A 851 16.83 35.43 -4.71
C THR A 851 16.63 34.05 -4.09
N PHE A 852 16.29 33.07 -4.93
CA PHE A 852 15.90 31.72 -4.51
C PHE A 852 17.12 30.82 -4.23
N THR A 853 17.72 30.94 -3.06
CA THR A 853 18.95 30.21 -2.64
C THR A 853 18.64 28.79 -2.13
N PRO A 854 19.63 27.90 -1.94
CA PRO A 854 19.43 26.61 -1.28
C PRO A 854 18.73 26.77 0.08
N GLY A 855 17.74 25.93 0.37
CA GLY A 855 16.91 26.04 1.57
C GLY A 855 15.69 26.97 1.42
N CYS A 856 15.45 27.56 0.26
CA CYS A 856 14.27 28.38 0.00
C CYS A 856 13.02 27.55 -0.34
N VAL A 857 11.88 28.03 0.14
CA VAL A 857 10.55 27.53 -0.23
C VAL A 857 9.63 28.71 -0.49
N VAL A 858 8.78 28.61 -1.52
CA VAL A 858 7.68 29.54 -1.76
C VAL A 858 6.42 28.76 -2.10
N VAL A 859 5.29 29.16 -1.54
CA VAL A 859 3.98 28.60 -1.88
C VAL A 859 3.10 29.70 -2.43
N VAL A 860 2.58 29.49 -3.63
CA VAL A 860 1.67 30.42 -4.29
C VAL A 860 0.29 29.79 -4.44
N LYS A 861 -0.75 30.62 -4.28
CA LYS A 861 -2.12 30.24 -4.56
C LYS A 861 -2.49 30.71 -5.96
N GLN A 862 -2.86 29.75 -6.79
CA GLN A 862 -3.29 29.95 -8.17
C GLN A 862 -4.80 29.70 -8.27
N VAL A 863 -5.49 30.59 -8.97
CA VAL A 863 -6.91 30.43 -9.29
C VAL A 863 -7.14 30.52 -10.79
N LEU A 864 -8.18 29.84 -11.27
CA LEU A 864 -8.59 29.97 -12.66
C LEU A 864 -9.11 31.38 -12.97
N PRO A 865 -8.83 31.94 -14.17
CA PRO A 865 -9.40 33.21 -14.61
C PRO A 865 -10.92 33.16 -14.68
N THR A 866 -11.58 34.30 -14.52
CA THR A 866 -13.06 34.40 -14.52
C THR A 866 -13.71 33.80 -15.77
N ARG A 867 -13.07 33.94 -16.94
CA ARG A 867 -13.52 33.34 -18.21
C ARG A 867 -13.57 31.82 -18.12
N ALA A 868 -12.49 31.19 -17.68
CA ALA A 868 -12.42 29.74 -17.50
C ALA A 868 -13.40 29.26 -16.42
N LYS A 869 -13.50 30.00 -15.31
CA LYS A 869 -14.45 29.68 -14.24
C LYS A 869 -15.90 29.63 -14.77
N ASN A 870 -16.29 30.64 -15.55
CA ASN A 870 -17.61 30.71 -16.17
C ASN A 870 -17.85 29.60 -17.21
N ALA A 871 -16.85 29.26 -18.01
CA ALA A 871 -16.93 28.18 -18.99
C ALA A 871 -17.19 26.82 -18.31
N ILE A 872 -16.42 26.51 -17.25
CA ILE A 872 -16.62 25.30 -16.44
C ILE A 872 -18.02 25.26 -15.83
N LEU A 873 -18.54 26.36 -15.29
CA LEU A 873 -19.91 26.38 -14.75
C LEU A 873 -20.97 26.07 -15.81
N LYS A 874 -20.79 26.55 -17.04
CA LYS A 874 -21.69 26.24 -18.15
C LYS A 874 -21.61 24.76 -18.54
N ILE A 875 -20.42 24.18 -18.56
CA ILE A 875 -20.23 22.73 -18.79
C ILE A 875 -20.90 21.93 -17.67
N ARG A 876 -20.64 22.28 -16.40
CA ARG A 876 -21.20 21.62 -15.21
C ARG A 876 -22.73 21.64 -15.19
N ARG A 877 -23.36 22.75 -15.60
CA ARG A 877 -24.82 22.83 -15.78
C ARG A 877 -25.28 21.92 -16.92
N GLY A 878 -24.57 21.93 -18.05
CA GLY A 878 -24.90 21.06 -19.17
C GLY A 878 -24.83 19.56 -18.85
N VAL A 879 -23.96 19.14 -17.92
CA VAL A 879 -23.81 17.72 -17.53
C VAL A 879 -24.56 17.32 -16.25
N SER A 880 -25.12 18.27 -15.48
CA SER A 880 -25.87 17.93 -14.25
C SER A 880 -27.11 17.09 -14.54
N GLN A 881 -27.66 17.20 -15.74
CA GLN A 881 -28.77 16.37 -16.23
C GLN A 881 -28.42 14.89 -16.49
N PHE A 882 -27.15 14.50 -16.33
CA PHE A 882 -26.67 13.11 -16.49
C PHE A 882 -26.44 12.39 -15.15
N GLY A 883 -26.91 12.97 -14.04
CA GLY A 883 -26.78 12.37 -12.71
C GLY A 883 -25.40 12.53 -12.06
N TYR A 884 -24.50 13.33 -12.65
CA TYR A 884 -23.26 13.74 -11.99
C TYR A 884 -23.54 14.73 -10.85
N LEU A 885 -22.85 14.55 -9.73
CA LEU A 885 -22.91 15.48 -8.58
C LEU A 885 -22.08 16.74 -8.84
N MET A 886 -22.52 17.57 -9.78
CA MET A 886 -21.85 18.81 -10.09
C MET A 886 -22.26 19.92 -9.13
N ARG A 887 -21.27 20.66 -8.63
CA ARG A 887 -21.49 21.76 -7.68
C ARG A 887 -21.00 23.09 -8.25
N SER A 888 -21.59 24.17 -7.75
CA SER A 888 -21.02 25.51 -7.86
C SER A 888 -19.65 25.58 -7.18
N TYR A 889 -18.84 26.61 -7.50
CA TYR A 889 -17.55 26.84 -6.84
C TYR A 889 -17.65 26.99 -5.32
N SER A 890 -18.79 27.48 -4.81
CA SER A 890 -19.02 27.60 -3.37
C SER A 890 -19.34 26.26 -2.69
N GLY A 891 -19.54 25.18 -3.45
CA GLY A 891 -19.96 23.86 -2.93
C GLY A 891 -21.41 23.80 -2.42
N ARG A 892 -22.03 24.95 -2.14
CA ARG A 892 -23.36 25.09 -1.52
C ARG A 892 -24.52 24.77 -2.46
N THR A 893 -24.34 24.95 -3.77
CA THR A 893 -25.40 24.70 -4.75
C THR A 893 -25.05 23.47 -5.57
N MET A 894 -25.84 22.41 -5.40
CA MET A 894 -25.80 21.25 -6.29
C MET A 894 -26.61 21.61 -7.54
N PHE A 895 -26.01 21.44 -8.71
CA PHE A 895 -26.76 21.52 -9.96
C PHE A 895 -27.54 20.22 -10.10
N ASP A 896 -28.85 20.32 -10.28
CA ASP A 896 -29.75 19.21 -10.57
C ASP A 896 -30.45 19.44 -11.92
N GLU A 897 -31.40 18.57 -12.27
CA GLU A 897 -32.18 18.65 -13.51
C GLU A 897 -33.06 19.91 -13.60
N SER A 898 -33.34 20.59 -12.49
CA SER A 898 -34.17 21.81 -12.47
C SER A 898 -33.40 23.07 -12.88
N PHE A 899 -32.07 23.06 -12.72
CA PHE A 899 -31.20 24.20 -13.02
C PHE A 899 -30.96 24.41 -14.51
N ASP A 900 -31.12 23.36 -15.30
CA ASP A 900 -30.93 23.43 -16.73
C ASP A 900 -32.23 23.05 -17.47
N LYS A 901 -32.89 24.06 -18.04
CA LYS A 901 -33.98 23.86 -19.01
C LYS A 901 -33.43 23.46 -20.38
N SER A 902 -32.12 23.18 -20.51
CA SER A 902 -31.54 22.78 -21.78
C SER A 902 -32.26 21.56 -22.31
N ASN A 903 -32.56 21.63 -23.59
CA ASN A 903 -33.44 20.71 -24.26
C ASN A 903 -32.83 19.30 -24.39
N PHE A 904 -31.77 18.86 -23.71
CA PHE A 904 -31.11 17.59 -24.08
C PHE A 904 -32.05 16.38 -23.98
N HIS A 905 -32.68 16.13 -22.83
CA HIS A 905 -33.67 15.05 -22.71
C HIS A 905 -34.86 15.24 -23.67
N ALA A 906 -35.26 16.49 -23.93
CA ALA A 906 -36.33 16.83 -24.88
C ALA A 906 -35.92 16.71 -26.36
N ILE A 907 -34.63 16.80 -26.68
CA ILE A 907 -34.03 16.57 -28.00
C ILE A 907 -33.91 15.07 -28.19
N VAL A 908 -33.34 14.38 -27.20
CA VAL A 908 -33.13 12.93 -27.21
C VAL A 908 -34.46 12.18 -27.28
N SER A 909 -35.52 12.66 -26.63
CA SER A 909 -36.86 12.04 -26.70
C SER A 909 -37.50 12.10 -28.09
N LYS A 910 -37.07 13.01 -28.97
CA LYS A 910 -37.54 13.11 -30.36
C LYS A 910 -36.77 12.21 -31.32
N LEU A 911 -35.62 11.67 -30.91
CA LEU A 911 -34.79 10.83 -31.74
C LEU A 911 -35.44 9.46 -31.95
N THR A 912 -35.34 8.95 -33.17
CA THR A 912 -35.79 7.61 -33.53
C THR A 912 -34.64 6.60 -33.41
N LEU A 913 -34.95 5.29 -33.49
CA LEU A 913 -33.91 4.25 -33.55
C LEU A 913 -32.98 4.41 -34.78
N SER A 914 -33.47 5.03 -35.87
CA SER A 914 -32.64 5.37 -37.03
C SER A 914 -31.65 6.49 -36.69
N ASP A 915 -32.10 7.52 -35.99
CA ASP A 915 -31.23 8.62 -35.57
C ASP A 915 -30.15 8.11 -34.60
N MET A 916 -30.49 7.15 -33.75
CA MET A 916 -29.52 6.51 -32.84
C MET A 916 -28.40 5.76 -33.59
N ASN A 917 -28.64 5.20 -34.79
CA ASN A 917 -27.57 4.66 -35.63
C ASN A 917 -26.54 5.75 -36.00
N ILE A 918 -27.02 6.92 -36.43
CA ILE A 918 -26.18 8.07 -36.81
C ILE A 918 -25.39 8.56 -35.59
N VAL A 919 -26.06 8.76 -34.46
CA VAL A 919 -25.47 9.35 -33.25
C VAL A 919 -24.44 8.41 -32.60
N LEU A 920 -24.75 7.12 -32.48
CA LEU A 920 -23.93 6.19 -31.70
C LEU A 920 -22.92 5.41 -32.53
N TYR A 921 -23.21 5.06 -33.79
CA TYR A 921 -22.43 4.07 -34.54
C TYR A 921 -21.80 4.63 -35.82
N ARG A 922 -22.30 4.28 -37.01
CA ARG A 922 -21.71 4.60 -38.32
C ARG A 922 -20.25 4.18 -38.46
N CYS A 923 -19.97 3.10 -39.17
CA CYS A 923 -18.59 2.82 -39.57
C CYS A 923 -18.11 3.83 -40.64
N ASP A 924 -16.80 3.92 -40.86
CA ASP A 924 -16.19 4.87 -41.82
C ASP A 924 -16.82 4.81 -43.22
N SER A 925 -17.05 3.59 -43.73
CA SER A 925 -17.65 3.36 -45.06
C SER A 925 -19.10 3.81 -45.16
N GLU A 926 -19.85 3.77 -44.06
CA GLU A 926 -21.24 4.27 -44.03
C GLU A 926 -21.25 5.80 -44.02
N GLU A 927 -20.46 6.40 -43.14
CA GLU A 927 -20.38 7.86 -43.00
C GLU A 927 -19.96 8.54 -44.30
N LYS A 928 -18.91 8.01 -44.95
CA LYS A 928 -18.42 8.51 -46.25
C LYS A 928 -19.45 8.36 -47.36
N ALA A 929 -20.26 7.29 -47.33
CA ALA A 929 -21.26 7.01 -48.36
C ALA A 929 -22.39 8.05 -48.43
N ASP A 930 -22.65 8.78 -47.33
CA ASP A 930 -23.64 9.87 -47.34
C ASP A 930 -23.16 11.10 -48.13
N GLY A 931 -21.85 11.26 -48.27
CA GLY A 931 -21.21 12.31 -49.06
C GLY A 931 -21.18 13.69 -48.37
N ASN A 932 -21.25 13.71 -47.04
CA ASN A 932 -21.27 14.94 -46.24
C ASN A 932 -19.87 15.42 -45.78
N GLY A 933 -18.79 14.78 -46.25
CA GLY A 933 -17.40 15.16 -45.93
C GLY A 933 -16.85 14.62 -44.61
N PHE A 934 -17.55 13.70 -43.96
CA PHE A 934 -17.12 13.04 -42.72
C PHE A 934 -16.73 11.57 -42.95
N GLY A 935 -15.87 11.07 -42.07
CA GLY A 935 -15.47 9.67 -41.95
C GLY A 935 -15.09 9.39 -40.50
N ALA A 936 -14.50 8.24 -40.21
CA ALA A 936 -14.01 7.96 -38.86
C ALA A 936 -12.88 8.94 -38.49
N TYR A 937 -12.98 9.54 -37.29
CA TYR A 937 -11.92 10.42 -36.79
C TYR A 937 -10.66 9.60 -36.51
N ASP A 938 -9.52 10.07 -37.00
CA ASP A 938 -8.20 9.49 -36.74
C ASP A 938 -7.56 10.18 -35.53
N ILE A 939 -7.40 9.44 -34.44
CA ILE A 939 -6.76 9.94 -33.22
C ILE A 939 -5.24 9.81 -33.42
N PRO A 940 -4.47 10.91 -33.49
CA PRO A 940 -3.03 10.84 -33.72
C PRO A 940 -2.34 9.94 -32.69
N GLY A 941 -1.53 8.98 -33.16
CA GLY A 941 -0.83 8.01 -32.31
C GLY A 941 -1.67 6.82 -31.80
N HIS A 942 -2.97 6.78 -32.10
CA HIS A 942 -3.85 5.64 -31.80
C HIS A 942 -4.46 5.02 -33.06
N GLY A 943 -4.89 5.84 -34.02
CA GLY A 943 -5.53 5.41 -35.27
C GLY A 943 -7.03 5.78 -35.34
N PRO A 944 -7.71 5.35 -36.43
CA PRO A 944 -9.11 5.66 -36.67
C PRO A 944 -10.04 4.97 -35.67
N MET A 945 -11.06 5.68 -35.21
CA MET A 945 -12.12 5.09 -34.41
C MET A 945 -12.90 4.03 -35.20
N VAL A 946 -13.31 2.96 -34.52
CA VAL A 946 -14.12 1.88 -35.13
C VAL A 946 -15.50 2.34 -35.61
N TYR A 947 -16.04 3.39 -34.98
CA TYR A 947 -17.30 4.03 -35.29
C TYR A 947 -17.11 5.55 -35.26
N CYS A 948 -17.81 6.28 -36.12
CA CYS A 948 -17.79 7.74 -36.20
C CYS A 948 -18.58 8.38 -35.05
N GLY A 949 -19.63 7.69 -34.60
CA GLY A 949 -20.49 8.10 -33.49
C GLY A 949 -19.89 7.83 -32.11
N LEU A 950 -20.66 8.18 -31.08
CA LEU A 950 -20.19 8.18 -29.69
C LEU A 950 -19.70 6.80 -29.20
N ARG A 951 -20.19 5.68 -29.75
CA ARG A 951 -19.71 4.35 -29.38
C ARG A 951 -18.23 4.17 -29.69
N GLY A 952 -17.73 4.76 -30.77
CA GLY A 952 -16.31 4.73 -31.14
C GLY A 952 -15.44 5.36 -30.05
N LEU A 953 -15.84 6.53 -29.56
CA LEU A 953 -15.21 7.18 -28.41
C LEU A 953 -15.33 6.35 -27.14
N MET A 954 -16.51 5.82 -26.84
CA MET A 954 -16.72 4.99 -25.66
C MET A 954 -15.89 3.70 -25.68
N ALA A 955 -15.53 3.17 -26.85
CA ALA A 955 -14.66 2.00 -26.95
C ALA A 955 -13.24 2.32 -26.45
N VAL A 956 -12.74 3.53 -26.75
CA VAL A 956 -11.45 4.01 -26.26
C VAL A 956 -11.55 4.40 -24.77
N LEU A 957 -12.55 5.21 -24.42
CA LEU A 957 -12.76 5.70 -23.04
C LEU A 957 -13.05 4.60 -22.03
N ALA A 958 -13.61 3.46 -22.45
CA ALA A 958 -13.85 2.32 -21.57
C ALA A 958 -12.57 1.76 -20.92
N HIS A 959 -11.41 1.95 -21.57
CA HIS A 959 -10.11 1.59 -20.99
C HIS A 959 -9.41 2.79 -20.33
N VAL A 960 -9.44 3.96 -20.99
CA VAL A 960 -8.72 5.16 -20.54
C VAL A 960 -9.27 5.70 -19.21
N ARG A 961 -10.60 5.80 -19.08
CA ARG A 961 -11.25 6.46 -17.94
C ARG A 961 -11.11 5.68 -16.63
N PRO A 962 -11.38 4.36 -16.56
CA PRO A 962 -11.23 3.62 -15.29
C PRO A 962 -9.78 3.61 -14.80
N ASN A 963 -8.81 3.51 -15.71
CA ASN A 963 -7.38 3.50 -15.34
C ASN A 963 -6.78 4.89 -15.15
N ASN A 964 -7.58 5.94 -15.32
CA ASN A 964 -7.12 7.33 -15.28
C ASN A 964 -5.89 7.59 -16.17
N ASP A 965 -5.85 6.98 -17.36
CA ASP A 965 -4.71 7.06 -18.28
C ASP A 965 -4.68 8.40 -19.02
N LEU A 966 -4.28 9.45 -18.31
CA LEU A 966 -4.09 10.79 -18.87
C LEU A 966 -2.93 10.85 -19.88
N GLY A 967 -2.12 9.79 -20.01
CA GLY A 967 -1.04 9.66 -20.99
C GLY A 967 -1.51 9.19 -22.37
N HIS A 968 -2.75 8.70 -22.48
CA HIS A 968 -3.29 8.14 -23.72
C HIS A 968 -3.29 9.17 -24.87
N PRO A 969 -3.03 8.77 -26.13
CA PRO A 969 -3.03 9.69 -27.28
C PRO A 969 -4.33 10.49 -27.48
N LEU A 970 -5.48 9.94 -27.08
CA LEU A 970 -6.76 10.66 -27.03
C LEU A 970 -6.68 11.92 -26.14
N CYS A 971 -6.10 11.79 -24.93
CA CYS A 971 -5.95 12.90 -24.00
C CYS A 971 -4.99 13.95 -24.55
N ASN A 972 -3.90 13.53 -25.22
CA ASN A 972 -2.99 14.45 -25.90
C ASN A 972 -3.70 15.23 -27.02
N ASN A 973 -4.46 14.54 -27.87
CA ASN A 973 -5.23 15.19 -28.93
C ASN A 973 -6.21 16.26 -28.40
N LEU A 974 -6.88 15.95 -27.28
CA LEU A 974 -7.78 16.89 -26.59
C LEU A 974 -7.05 18.07 -25.93
N ARG A 975 -5.81 17.88 -25.47
CA ARG A 975 -4.97 18.96 -24.94
C ARG A 975 -4.40 19.85 -26.04
N GLU A 976 -4.06 19.28 -27.19
CA GLU A 976 -3.47 20.00 -28.33
C GLU A 976 -4.49 20.84 -29.10
N GLY A 977 -5.76 20.45 -29.12
CA GLY A 977 -6.79 21.21 -29.82
C GLY A 977 -8.22 20.72 -29.59
N ASN A 978 -9.17 21.42 -30.21
CA ASN A 978 -10.62 21.16 -30.05
C ASN A 978 -11.21 20.38 -31.23
N TRP A 979 -10.38 19.79 -32.09
CA TRP A 979 -10.80 19.16 -33.35
C TRP A 979 -11.81 18.04 -33.15
N LEU A 980 -11.59 17.21 -32.13
CA LEU A 980 -12.49 16.11 -31.80
C LEU A 980 -13.85 16.61 -31.27
N SER A 981 -13.85 17.69 -30.48
CA SER A 981 -15.08 18.33 -30.00
C SER A 981 -15.91 18.88 -31.17
N ASP A 982 -15.25 19.57 -32.09
CA ASP A 982 -15.85 20.09 -33.32
C ASP A 982 -16.39 18.95 -34.20
N TYR A 983 -15.63 17.86 -34.34
CA TYR A 983 -16.02 16.69 -35.13
C TYR A 983 -17.32 16.07 -34.61
N VAL A 984 -17.42 15.84 -33.29
CA VAL A 984 -18.62 15.26 -32.65
C VAL A 984 -19.87 16.10 -32.94
N ALA A 985 -19.76 17.43 -32.83
CA ALA A 985 -20.88 18.32 -33.06
C ALA A 985 -21.25 18.44 -34.55
N LYS A 986 -20.26 18.79 -35.40
CA LYS A 986 -20.48 19.12 -36.81
C LYS A 986 -20.98 17.93 -37.63
N ARG A 987 -20.57 16.69 -37.31
CA ARG A 987 -21.07 15.50 -38.00
C ARG A 987 -22.57 15.26 -37.79
N LEU A 988 -23.12 15.71 -36.66
CA LEU A 988 -24.56 15.57 -36.39
C LEU A 988 -25.36 16.70 -37.04
N GLN A 989 -24.78 17.90 -37.15
CA GLN A 989 -25.48 19.06 -37.71
C GLN A 989 -25.81 18.97 -39.21
N VAL A 990 -25.12 18.09 -39.95
CA VAL A 990 -25.42 17.87 -41.38
C VAL A 990 -26.68 17.04 -41.61
N HIS A 991 -27.19 16.35 -40.59
CA HIS A 991 -28.43 15.58 -40.68
C HIS A 991 -29.59 16.38 -40.05
N PRO A 992 -30.71 16.60 -40.76
CA PRO A 992 -31.83 17.40 -40.24
C PRO A 992 -32.40 16.90 -38.91
N THR A 993 -32.45 15.58 -38.70
CA THR A 993 -33.06 14.96 -37.52
C THR A 993 -32.17 14.98 -36.27
N THR A 994 -30.84 15.05 -36.43
CA THR A 994 -29.88 15.10 -35.32
C THR A 994 -29.25 16.48 -35.15
N LYS A 995 -29.68 17.47 -35.94
CA LYS A 995 -29.14 18.83 -35.92
C LYS A 995 -29.23 19.50 -34.55
N ASP A 996 -30.37 19.40 -33.88
CA ASP A 996 -30.57 19.98 -32.55
C ASP A 996 -29.59 19.38 -31.52
N LEU A 997 -29.31 18.08 -31.63
CA LEU A 997 -28.32 17.39 -30.79
C LEU A 997 -26.90 17.86 -31.10
N GLY A 998 -26.55 18.02 -32.39
CA GLY A 998 -25.27 18.57 -32.81
C GLY A 998 -25.05 20.01 -32.35
N GLN A 999 -26.11 20.83 -32.35
CA GLN A 999 -26.07 22.20 -31.81
C GLN A 999 -25.92 22.21 -30.29
N TRP A 1000 -26.54 21.26 -29.59
CA TRP A 1000 -26.35 21.10 -28.15
C TRP A 1000 -24.90 20.72 -27.82
N PHE A 1001 -24.31 19.76 -28.53
CA PHE A 1001 -22.90 19.39 -28.34
C PHE A 1001 -21.97 20.55 -28.65
N GLU A 1002 -22.20 21.29 -29.73
CA GLU A 1002 -21.43 22.51 -30.06
C GLU A 1002 -21.52 23.55 -28.93
N GLY A 1003 -22.70 23.75 -28.37
CA GLY A 1003 -22.93 24.68 -27.26
C GLY A 1003 -22.15 24.30 -26.00
N VAL A 1004 -22.23 23.02 -25.58
CA VAL A 1004 -21.58 22.56 -24.34
C VAL A 1004 -20.07 22.36 -24.52
N LEU A 1005 -19.65 21.61 -25.55
CA LEU A 1005 -18.23 21.35 -25.83
C LEU A 1005 -17.49 22.61 -26.30
N GLY A 1006 -18.20 23.58 -26.88
CA GLY A 1006 -17.62 24.87 -27.28
C GLY A 1006 -17.03 25.66 -26.13
N HIS A 1007 -17.41 25.37 -24.87
CA HIS A 1007 -16.82 25.96 -23.67
C HIS A 1007 -15.45 25.36 -23.31
N LEU A 1008 -15.09 24.18 -23.82
CA LEU A 1008 -13.78 23.56 -23.58
C LEU A 1008 -12.62 24.40 -24.13
N LYS A 1009 -12.87 25.24 -25.13
CA LYS A 1009 -11.83 26.14 -25.66
C LYS A 1009 -11.39 27.22 -24.67
N ASP A 1010 -12.22 27.50 -23.66
CA ASP A 1010 -12.05 28.60 -22.71
C ASP A 1010 -11.48 28.13 -21.36
N ILE A 1011 -11.17 26.85 -21.21
CA ILE A 1011 -10.61 26.26 -19.98
C ILE A 1011 -9.14 25.84 -20.18
N PRO A 1012 -8.35 25.70 -19.11
CA PRO A 1012 -6.99 25.19 -19.20
C PRO A 1012 -6.92 23.83 -19.88
N ARG A 1013 -5.89 23.62 -20.71
CA ARG A 1013 -5.81 22.42 -21.56
C ARG A 1013 -5.76 21.14 -20.75
N PHE A 1014 -5.09 21.14 -19.61
CA PHE A 1014 -5.00 19.97 -18.73
C PHE A 1014 -6.37 19.48 -18.19
N LEU A 1015 -7.40 20.34 -18.15
CA LEU A 1015 -8.76 19.98 -17.74
C LEU A 1015 -9.66 19.53 -18.90
N VAL A 1016 -9.26 19.73 -20.16
CA VAL A 1016 -10.10 19.40 -21.31
C VAL A 1016 -10.46 17.91 -21.38
N PRO A 1017 -9.53 16.95 -21.15
CA PRO A 1017 -9.86 15.53 -21.21
C PRO A 1017 -10.96 15.09 -20.24
N CYS A 1018 -10.90 15.54 -18.97
CA CYS A 1018 -11.85 15.11 -17.95
C CYS A 1018 -13.27 15.65 -18.22
N TYR A 1019 -13.40 16.91 -18.63
CA TYR A 1019 -14.69 17.51 -18.95
C TYR A 1019 -15.26 17.00 -20.28
N PHE A 1020 -14.40 16.74 -21.28
CA PHE A 1020 -14.82 16.11 -22.53
C PHE A 1020 -15.43 14.73 -22.27
N ASP A 1021 -14.73 13.86 -21.53
CA ASP A 1021 -15.27 12.54 -21.14
C ASP A 1021 -16.60 12.67 -20.39
N THR A 1022 -16.70 13.57 -19.41
CA THR A 1022 -17.92 13.75 -18.62
C THR A 1022 -19.14 14.06 -19.51
N VAL A 1023 -18.97 14.93 -20.50
CA VAL A 1023 -20.01 15.28 -21.47
C VAL A 1023 -20.35 14.08 -22.36
N ILE A 1024 -19.34 13.44 -22.95
CA ILE A 1024 -19.54 12.34 -23.91
C ILE A 1024 -20.14 11.11 -23.23
N THR A 1025 -19.58 10.68 -22.10
CA THR A 1025 -20.06 9.53 -21.33
C THR A 1025 -21.47 9.77 -20.80
N GLY A 1026 -21.75 10.96 -20.24
CA GLY A 1026 -23.09 11.30 -19.77
C GLY A 1026 -24.14 11.27 -20.88
N ALA A 1027 -23.83 11.91 -22.01
CA ALA A 1027 -24.71 11.90 -23.18
C ALA A 1027 -24.92 10.48 -23.73
N TYR A 1028 -23.87 9.67 -23.81
CA TYR A 1028 -23.94 8.29 -24.28
C TYR A 1028 -24.88 7.42 -23.43
N VAL A 1029 -24.80 7.53 -22.09
CA VAL A 1029 -25.68 6.77 -21.19
C VAL A 1029 -27.14 7.11 -21.44
N VAL A 1030 -27.48 8.40 -21.50
CA VAL A 1030 -28.87 8.83 -21.77
C VAL A 1030 -29.36 8.39 -23.14
N LEU A 1031 -28.53 8.54 -24.18
CA LEU A 1031 -28.86 8.13 -25.55
C LEU A 1031 -29.09 6.61 -25.65
N ARG A 1032 -28.25 5.82 -24.97
CA ARG A 1032 -28.40 4.37 -24.88
C ARG A 1032 -29.71 4.00 -24.19
N ASP A 1033 -30.00 4.62 -23.04
CA ASP A 1033 -31.20 4.33 -22.27
C ASP A 1033 -32.47 4.75 -23.03
N GLN A 1034 -32.43 5.87 -23.75
CA GLN A 1034 -33.51 6.26 -24.66
C GLN A 1034 -33.69 5.24 -25.79
N ALA A 1035 -32.60 4.74 -26.37
CA ALA A 1035 -32.69 3.72 -27.40
C ALA A 1035 -33.36 2.44 -26.88
N MET A 1036 -33.11 2.05 -25.62
CA MET A 1036 -33.80 0.92 -24.99
C MET A 1036 -35.30 1.20 -24.80
N LYS A 1037 -35.67 2.41 -24.34
CA LYS A 1037 -37.09 2.83 -24.18
C LYS A 1037 -37.90 2.80 -25.48
N LEU A 1038 -37.24 2.99 -26.62
CA LEU A 1038 -37.85 2.94 -27.94
C LEU A 1038 -38.00 1.49 -28.47
N MET A 1039 -37.40 0.51 -27.82
CA MET A 1039 -37.53 -0.90 -28.16
C MET A 1039 -38.68 -1.57 -27.38
N SER A 1040 -38.96 -2.83 -27.68
CA SER A 1040 -40.01 -3.62 -27.02
C SER A 1040 -39.82 -3.76 -25.50
N GLU A 1041 -40.91 -4.08 -24.79
CA GLU A 1041 -40.88 -4.40 -23.35
C GLU A 1041 -39.89 -5.52 -23.02
N PHE A 1042 -39.74 -6.53 -23.89
CA PHE A 1042 -38.75 -7.59 -23.73
C PHE A 1042 -37.31 -7.06 -23.65
N ILE A 1043 -37.00 -6.01 -24.41
CA ILE A 1043 -35.69 -5.37 -24.33
C ILE A 1043 -35.62 -4.51 -23.07
N GLN A 1044 -36.64 -3.69 -22.79
CA GLN A 1044 -36.65 -2.78 -21.64
C GLN A 1044 -36.49 -3.49 -20.30
N ASP A 1045 -37.15 -4.65 -20.14
CA ASP A 1045 -37.07 -5.50 -18.95
C ASP A 1045 -35.92 -6.52 -19.02
N GLY A 1046 -35.11 -6.45 -20.08
CA GLY A 1046 -34.00 -7.35 -20.35
C GLY A 1046 -32.78 -7.08 -19.47
N SER A 1047 -31.87 -8.05 -19.44
CA SER A 1047 -30.57 -7.87 -18.76
C SER A 1047 -29.62 -6.95 -19.54
N THR A 1048 -28.50 -6.57 -18.94
CA THR A 1048 -27.38 -5.91 -19.62
C THR A 1048 -26.93 -6.70 -20.84
N PHE A 1049 -26.95 -8.04 -20.81
CA PHE A 1049 -26.62 -8.85 -21.98
C PHE A 1049 -27.65 -8.71 -23.11
N VAL A 1050 -28.94 -8.75 -22.78
CA VAL A 1050 -30.02 -8.50 -23.75
C VAL A 1050 -29.90 -7.09 -24.33
N HIS A 1051 -29.66 -6.08 -23.50
CA HIS A 1051 -29.40 -4.70 -23.94
C HIS A 1051 -28.17 -4.60 -24.86
N MET A 1052 -27.06 -5.29 -24.54
CA MET A 1052 -25.87 -5.29 -25.40
C MET A 1052 -26.16 -5.91 -26.78
N LEU A 1053 -26.93 -7.00 -26.83
CA LEU A 1053 -27.35 -7.62 -28.08
C LEU A 1053 -28.33 -6.74 -28.87
N SER A 1054 -29.29 -6.10 -28.20
CA SER A 1054 -30.31 -5.27 -28.83
C SER A 1054 -29.71 -4.03 -29.51
N LEU A 1055 -28.61 -3.50 -28.97
CA LEU A 1055 -27.81 -2.45 -29.61
C LEU A 1055 -27.27 -2.86 -30.99
N GLY A 1056 -27.14 -4.15 -31.28
CA GLY A 1056 -26.87 -4.66 -32.62
C GLY A 1056 -27.92 -4.24 -33.65
N SER A 1057 -29.18 -4.07 -33.23
CA SER A 1057 -30.25 -3.52 -34.09
C SER A 1057 -29.90 -2.13 -34.60
N LEU A 1058 -29.35 -1.28 -33.73
CA LEU A 1058 -28.93 0.07 -34.06
C LEU A 1058 -27.67 0.08 -34.92
N GLN A 1059 -26.77 -0.89 -34.71
CA GLN A 1059 -25.56 -1.03 -35.51
C GLN A 1059 -25.91 -1.38 -36.94
N PHE A 1060 -26.60 -2.50 -37.16
CA PHE A 1060 -26.78 -3.07 -38.50
C PHE A 1060 -27.92 -2.43 -39.30
N CYS A 1061 -28.95 -1.87 -38.65
CA CYS A 1061 -30.10 -1.29 -39.34
C CYS A 1061 -30.04 0.25 -39.34
N GLY A 1062 -29.76 0.82 -40.50
CA GLY A 1062 -29.62 2.26 -40.69
C GLY A 1062 -29.79 2.68 -42.16
N PHE A 1063 -29.86 3.99 -42.38
CA PHE A 1063 -29.92 4.57 -43.73
C PHE A 1063 -28.51 4.73 -44.30
N VAL A 1064 -28.29 4.31 -45.55
CA VAL A 1064 -27.04 4.56 -46.28
C VAL A 1064 -27.38 4.97 -47.70
N LYS A 1065 -26.96 6.18 -48.10
CA LYS A 1065 -27.40 6.83 -49.35
C LYS A 1065 -27.19 5.99 -50.62
N ASN A 1066 -26.09 5.25 -50.70
CA ASN A 1066 -25.72 4.42 -51.85
C ASN A 1066 -26.12 2.93 -51.74
N ALA A 1067 -26.91 2.56 -50.73
CA ALA A 1067 -27.30 1.17 -50.46
C ALA A 1067 -28.80 1.03 -50.15
N LYS A 1068 -29.62 1.78 -50.90
CA LYS A 1068 -31.09 1.79 -50.74
C LYS A 1068 -31.71 0.46 -51.15
N LEU A 1069 -32.75 0.05 -50.43
CA LEU A 1069 -33.64 -1.03 -50.90
C LEU A 1069 -34.45 -0.58 -52.14
N PRO A 1070 -35.15 -1.53 -52.79
CA PRO A 1070 -36.29 -1.38 -53.71
C PRO A 1070 -37.02 -0.03 -53.75
N LYS A 1071 -37.87 0.24 -54.74
CA LYS A 1071 -39.08 1.05 -54.47
C LYS A 1071 -40.26 0.09 -54.29
N LEU A 1072 -41.13 0.36 -53.31
CA LEU A 1072 -42.33 -0.46 -53.12
C LEU A 1072 -43.21 -0.35 -54.37
N SER A 1073 -43.78 -1.47 -54.81
CA SER A 1073 -44.77 -1.47 -55.89
C SER A 1073 -45.99 -0.62 -55.51
N GLU A 1074 -46.66 -0.03 -56.50
CA GLU A 1074 -47.81 0.86 -56.25
C GLU A 1074 -48.96 0.17 -55.49
N PHE A 1075 -49.13 -1.14 -55.69
CA PHE A 1075 -50.11 -1.97 -54.98
C PHE A 1075 -49.83 -2.08 -53.47
N VAL A 1076 -48.55 -2.13 -53.07
CA VAL A 1076 -48.18 -2.22 -51.65
C VAL A 1076 -48.18 -0.83 -51.00
N LYS A 1077 -47.81 0.23 -51.74
CA LYS A 1077 -47.86 1.61 -51.26
C LYS A 1077 -49.26 2.07 -50.83
N SER A 1078 -50.31 1.62 -51.52
CA SER A 1078 -51.70 2.00 -51.20
C SER A 1078 -52.24 1.34 -49.93
N THR A 1079 -51.60 0.26 -49.46
CA THR A 1079 -52.02 -0.55 -48.30
C THR A 1079 -51.09 -0.44 -47.10
N THR A 1080 -50.01 0.35 -47.19
CA THR A 1080 -49.07 0.60 -46.09
C THR A 1080 -49.26 1.99 -45.48
N PRO A 1081 -49.30 2.13 -44.13
CA PRO A 1081 -49.31 3.43 -43.49
C PRO A 1081 -48.03 4.22 -43.83
N LYS A 1082 -48.07 5.56 -43.74
CA LYS A 1082 -47.01 6.51 -44.12
C LYS A 1082 -45.64 6.17 -43.50
N VAL A 1083 -44.90 5.26 -44.12
CA VAL A 1083 -43.45 5.10 -43.91
C VAL A 1083 -42.77 6.22 -44.69
N ASP A 1084 -41.71 6.82 -44.14
CA ASP A 1084 -40.89 7.80 -44.85
C ASP A 1084 -40.20 7.11 -46.04
N VAL A 1085 -40.83 7.21 -47.22
CA VAL A 1085 -40.44 6.49 -48.44
C VAL A 1085 -39.12 7.03 -49.00
N ASP A 1086 -38.68 8.21 -48.57
CA ASP A 1086 -37.51 8.90 -49.10
C ASP A 1086 -36.19 8.42 -48.45
N HIS A 1087 -36.25 7.83 -47.25
CA HIS A 1087 -35.09 7.39 -46.45
C HIS A 1087 -35.23 5.94 -45.94
N PRO A 1088 -35.32 4.93 -46.83
CA PRO A 1088 -35.52 3.54 -46.40
C PRO A 1088 -34.33 2.98 -45.63
N LEU A 1089 -34.60 2.43 -44.45
CA LEU A 1089 -33.61 1.74 -43.63
C LEU A 1089 -33.28 0.37 -44.21
N SER A 1090 -32.03 -0.05 -44.02
CA SER A 1090 -31.50 -1.27 -44.61
C SER A 1090 -30.54 -1.98 -43.65
N LEU A 1091 -30.51 -3.30 -43.70
CA LEU A 1091 -29.70 -4.15 -42.82
C LEU A 1091 -28.36 -4.49 -43.48
N ALA A 1092 -27.27 -4.04 -42.87
CA ALA A 1092 -25.92 -4.50 -43.22
C ALA A 1092 -25.73 -5.98 -42.84
N ALA A 1093 -25.11 -6.77 -43.72
CA ALA A 1093 -24.74 -8.15 -43.41
C ALA A 1093 -23.54 -8.25 -42.44
N GLY A 1094 -22.74 -7.18 -42.30
CA GLY A 1094 -21.59 -7.16 -41.41
C GLY A 1094 -20.65 -5.98 -41.64
N PHE A 1095 -20.00 -5.50 -40.58
CA PHE A 1095 -19.04 -4.39 -40.67
C PHE A 1095 -17.59 -4.89 -40.69
N PRO A 1096 -16.65 -4.16 -41.35
CA PRO A 1096 -16.89 -3.00 -42.23
C PRO A 1096 -17.17 -3.38 -43.69
N HIS A 1097 -17.03 -4.66 -44.07
CA HIS A 1097 -17.00 -5.08 -45.49
C HIS A 1097 -18.35 -5.05 -46.21
N PHE A 1098 -19.46 -5.22 -45.49
CA PHE A 1098 -20.83 -5.24 -46.02
C PHE A 1098 -21.63 -4.05 -45.50
N ALA A 1099 -20.98 -2.89 -45.49
CA ALA A 1099 -21.51 -1.68 -44.86
C ALA A 1099 -22.23 -0.75 -45.84
N SER A 1100 -21.79 -0.67 -47.10
CA SER A 1100 -22.32 0.28 -48.08
C SER A 1100 -22.28 -0.26 -49.51
N GLY A 1101 -22.84 0.49 -50.45
CA GLY A 1101 -22.97 0.09 -51.86
C GLY A 1101 -23.81 -1.18 -52.04
N TYR A 1102 -23.51 -1.93 -53.12
CA TYR A 1102 -24.22 -3.17 -53.46
C TYR A 1102 -23.96 -4.31 -52.46
N MET A 1103 -22.88 -4.22 -51.66
CA MET A 1103 -22.48 -5.26 -50.70
C MET A 1103 -23.24 -5.19 -49.38
N ARG A 1104 -24.05 -4.16 -49.13
CA ARG A 1104 -24.71 -3.99 -47.83
C ARG A 1104 -25.77 -5.05 -47.53
N ASN A 1105 -26.69 -5.22 -48.48
CA ASN A 1105 -27.92 -5.97 -48.27
C ASN A 1105 -27.83 -7.37 -48.88
N TRP A 1106 -27.91 -8.41 -48.05
CA TRP A 1106 -27.93 -9.81 -48.48
C TRP A 1106 -29.19 -10.49 -47.98
N GLY A 1107 -30.07 -10.93 -48.89
CA GLY A 1107 -31.38 -11.49 -48.52
C GLY A 1107 -31.30 -12.60 -47.46
N ARG A 1108 -30.38 -13.55 -47.63
CA ARG A 1108 -30.11 -14.63 -46.64
C ARG A 1108 -29.84 -14.05 -45.25
N ASP A 1109 -28.86 -13.17 -45.12
CA ASP A 1109 -28.45 -12.58 -43.83
C ASP A 1109 -29.56 -11.69 -43.25
N THR A 1110 -30.22 -10.88 -44.09
CA THR A 1110 -31.36 -10.05 -43.71
C THR A 1110 -32.48 -10.90 -43.08
N PHE A 1111 -32.95 -11.95 -43.76
CA PHE A 1111 -34.07 -12.76 -43.26
C PHE A 1111 -33.72 -13.63 -42.05
N ILE A 1112 -32.45 -14.06 -41.91
CA ILE A 1112 -31.97 -14.69 -40.68
C ILE A 1112 -32.00 -13.69 -39.52
N ALA A 1113 -31.52 -12.46 -39.75
CA ALA A 1113 -31.35 -11.45 -38.70
C ALA A 1113 -32.65 -10.71 -38.30
N ILE A 1114 -33.65 -10.63 -39.20
CA ILE A 1114 -34.90 -9.87 -38.97
C ILE A 1114 -35.57 -10.21 -37.63
N ARG A 1115 -35.61 -11.50 -37.25
CA ARG A 1115 -36.23 -11.91 -35.99
C ARG A 1115 -35.53 -11.27 -34.79
N GLY A 1116 -34.21 -11.38 -34.72
CA GLY A 1116 -33.42 -10.87 -33.61
C GLY A 1116 -33.33 -9.34 -33.59
N LEU A 1117 -33.00 -8.74 -34.74
CA LEU A 1117 -32.67 -7.32 -34.81
C LEU A 1117 -33.87 -6.40 -35.00
N LEU A 1118 -34.98 -6.88 -35.58
CA LEU A 1118 -36.15 -6.03 -35.86
C LEU A 1118 -37.41 -6.48 -35.14
N LEU A 1119 -37.75 -7.78 -35.09
CA LEU A 1119 -38.99 -8.22 -34.45
C LEU A 1119 -38.89 -8.17 -32.92
N LEU A 1120 -37.86 -8.78 -32.33
CA LEU A 1120 -37.67 -8.79 -30.87
C LEU A 1120 -37.44 -7.39 -30.31
N THR A 1121 -36.86 -6.48 -31.09
CA THR A 1121 -36.64 -5.07 -30.69
C THR A 1121 -37.86 -4.17 -30.94
N GLY A 1122 -38.95 -4.69 -31.51
CA GLY A 1122 -40.18 -3.92 -31.75
C GLY A 1122 -40.20 -3.06 -33.02
N ARG A 1123 -39.22 -3.22 -33.92
CA ARG A 1123 -39.11 -2.49 -35.20
C ARG A 1123 -39.96 -3.12 -36.32
N PHE A 1124 -41.24 -3.32 -36.05
CA PHE A 1124 -42.15 -4.05 -36.95
C PHE A 1124 -42.32 -3.38 -38.32
N CYS A 1125 -42.34 -2.03 -38.37
CA CYS A 1125 -42.42 -1.28 -39.63
C CYS A 1125 -41.20 -1.53 -40.53
N ASP A 1126 -40.00 -1.53 -39.94
CA ASP A 1126 -38.75 -1.78 -40.66
C ASP A 1126 -38.69 -3.23 -41.17
N ALA A 1127 -39.11 -4.20 -40.35
CA ALA A 1127 -39.21 -5.60 -40.76
C ALA A 1127 -40.21 -5.78 -41.91
N LYS A 1128 -41.38 -5.15 -41.83
CA LYS A 1128 -42.41 -5.17 -42.88
C LYS A 1128 -41.86 -4.60 -44.20
N TYR A 1129 -41.10 -3.51 -44.13
CA TYR A 1129 -40.48 -2.89 -45.30
C TYR A 1129 -39.40 -3.78 -45.94
N ALA A 1130 -38.53 -4.38 -45.13
CA ALA A 1130 -37.50 -5.32 -45.60
C ALA A 1130 -38.12 -6.53 -46.32
N CYS A 1131 -39.21 -7.09 -45.77
CA CYS A 1131 -39.95 -8.19 -46.39
C CYS A 1131 -40.56 -7.80 -47.75
N PHE A 1132 -41.28 -6.69 -47.86
CA PHE A 1132 -41.97 -6.35 -49.10
C PHE A 1132 -41.06 -6.03 -50.30
N MET A 1133 -39.80 -5.70 -50.03
CA MET A 1133 -38.86 -5.22 -51.05
C MET A 1133 -37.95 -6.30 -51.60
N GLN A 1134 -37.60 -7.32 -50.80
CA GLN A 1134 -36.76 -8.44 -51.24
C GLN A 1134 -37.55 -9.55 -51.94
N PHE A 1135 -38.89 -9.55 -51.87
CA PHE A 1135 -39.75 -10.47 -52.64
C PHE A 1135 -40.25 -9.88 -53.97
N ASN A 1136 -39.97 -8.60 -54.25
CA ASN A 1136 -40.31 -7.92 -55.52
C ASN A 1136 -39.09 -7.72 -56.45
N SER A 1137 -37.93 -8.27 -56.10
CA SER A 1137 -36.69 -8.23 -56.90
C SER A 1137 -36.51 -9.47 -57.75
#